data_AF-A0A955ZN28-F1
#
_entry.id   AF-A0A955ZN28-F1
#
_cell.length_a   1.000
_cell.length_b   1.000
_cell.length_c   1.000
_cell.angle_alpha   90.00
_cell.angle_beta   90.00
_cell.angle_gamma   90.00
#
_symmetry.space_group_name_H-M   'P 1'
#
loop_
_entity.id
_entity.type
_entity.pdbx_description
1 polymer ?
#
loop_
_entity_poly.entity_id
_entity_poly.type
_entity_poly.pdbx_seq_one_letter_code
_entity_poly.pdbx_strand_id
1 'polypeptide(L)'
;MTEQTLGAFTLHAPVARGGMGEVWSARDPDGKRVAIKVISGAHPALAEAMRREIQVVAGLDHPHVVPILDTGEVPEGVTEAPPGSPWFAMPWLAGGCIADEPPMDWGELRDLLVALLGALSHAHARGVLHRDLKPANVLLDAAREPMLVDFGIGVRQVLADRPDKPTRGGTPGVMAPEQSRGWWWAEGPWTDLYALGLMAWTVASGRSAFVAETVQVWRQIQDTRELPPLQPRFPVPTGFEGWIRRCTARDPADRFRMAPDAMRALFGLDDPSTAPMARIVGSLLDSSANTWAPSLDGPEPDPIPASIPLPVEPIPTAFVFPTSPPASSSRPTHLAPSLAPLRVVSLVGRTTERQALWDLLQGASGGEVHGALIEGPAGVGKSHLARWVTEHAAELGAAWPIRIRARVDGSGGIEDAVEDLLHLRDAADDDETRRRIETLVPAHASEALALWRGEVAPDRRSDVLRAVMAERAGRPILLWVDDAHADPQAVGFVRDWLDAAEPPGLIVVTVRSDLRSQDPQADELLATLRAERLVLSPLDDANLADVVRGIVPCSPELVDDLVTRTSGNPLLAVHLLLGWLRAGDLVKTGSGWTRVADEHTGSLETMWREQARRVARTPDHELALQVALALGLEAPLADWSAVCALLGIEPPLALLPRLVAEGMATIDRENDRLVFAHAMLREALVKDVPARVHATCAEHLEPRESAADRCGWHHLRAGNVSAAVDAMLRSSDWWGYRDLMRQERCLDLAVEWCRQLPPDDQRQMRARVQRARIAYLRDDHSKLEQEAALVMTWARTHGNRQYLRIAHHLRGLAANVAGDSERALAWFQRALAFADTPAARQRILGEVASVQLSLCRFGDCLASVEEALTLEDFDEQTRSWIALHGIGALIELGRVDEAARRLAEEEEPARATGSRLQLAQLEVTRAKLLVEQGDLPGAEAAVEASLEHWTASGLAAPTTRSLQQLLGLWSGRRTQLDPIPGLDLSNGIHRAALVEHAVLEARWSDIRDITRDAPQDIPSRMEARAWWHAACAAREAGEI
;
A
#
# COMPACT_ATOMS: atom_id res chain seq x y z
N MET A 1 29.63 45.39 -21.37
CA MET A 1 29.42 44.20 -20.52
C MET A 1 29.07 43.07 -21.47
N THR A 2 29.84 41.99 -21.47
CA THR A 2 29.56 40.79 -22.27
C THR A 2 28.15 40.30 -21.94
N GLU A 3 27.32 40.01 -22.94
CA GLU A 3 26.01 39.39 -22.74
C GLU A 3 26.21 38.06 -22.03
N GLN A 4 25.73 37.98 -20.78
CA GLN A 4 25.77 36.77 -19.98
C GLN A 4 24.57 35.89 -20.35
N THR A 5 24.78 34.59 -20.49
CA THR A 5 23.73 33.63 -20.86
C THR A 5 23.56 32.56 -19.79
N LEU A 6 22.31 32.16 -19.55
CA LEU A 6 21.96 30.96 -18.79
C LEU A 6 21.18 30.03 -19.72
N GLY A 7 21.72 28.84 -19.99
CA GLY A 7 21.19 27.96 -21.03
C GLY A 7 21.12 28.69 -22.38
N ALA A 8 19.94 28.70 -22.99
CA ALA A 8 19.69 29.40 -24.26
C ALA A 8 19.22 30.85 -24.09
N PHE A 9 19.17 31.38 -22.86
CA PHE A 9 18.60 32.69 -22.56
C PHE A 9 19.67 33.74 -22.31
N THR A 10 19.49 34.92 -22.90
CA THR A 10 20.35 36.08 -22.68
C THR A 10 19.84 36.90 -21.50
N LEU A 11 20.64 37.01 -20.44
CA LEU A 11 20.31 37.80 -19.25
C LEU A 11 20.38 39.29 -19.57
N HIS A 12 19.38 40.04 -19.11
CA HIS A 12 19.34 41.50 -19.26
C HIS A 12 19.58 42.23 -17.95
N ALA A 13 18.74 42.02 -16.94
CA ALA A 13 18.80 42.76 -15.67
C ALA A 13 18.14 41.97 -14.53
N PRO A 14 18.64 42.09 -13.29
CA PRO A 14 17.97 41.56 -12.11
C PRO A 14 16.68 42.36 -11.85
N VAL A 15 15.62 41.65 -11.51
CA VAL A 15 14.27 42.20 -11.28
C VAL A 15 13.92 42.17 -9.80
N ALA A 16 14.29 41.10 -9.10
CA ALA A 16 14.07 40.95 -7.67
C ALA A 16 15.17 40.11 -7.02
N ARG A 17 15.47 40.37 -5.75
CA ARG A 17 16.32 39.53 -4.89
C ARG A 17 15.54 39.19 -3.62
N GLY A 18 15.46 37.91 -3.28
CA GLY A 18 14.72 37.39 -2.13
C GLY A 18 15.52 36.34 -1.35
N GLY A 19 14.91 35.81 -0.28
CA GLY A 19 15.59 34.86 0.63
C GLY A 19 15.98 33.51 0.03
N MET A 20 15.38 33.13 -1.10
CA MET A 20 15.66 31.87 -1.81
C MET A 20 16.43 32.07 -3.13
N GLY A 21 16.78 33.30 -3.50
CA GLY A 21 17.50 33.56 -4.75
C GLY A 21 17.15 34.88 -5.43
N GLU A 22 17.52 34.99 -6.70
CA GLU A 22 17.32 36.19 -7.52
C GLU A 22 16.54 35.88 -8.80
N VAL A 23 15.71 36.83 -9.23
CA VAL A 23 14.92 36.75 -10.47
C VAL A 23 15.48 37.73 -11.46
N TRP A 24 15.77 37.26 -12.67
CA TRP A 24 16.31 38.03 -13.78
C TRP A 24 15.30 38.16 -14.91
N SER A 25 15.27 39.33 -15.55
CA SER A 25 14.66 39.49 -16.87
C SER A 25 15.66 39.00 -17.92
N ALA A 26 15.21 38.14 -18.82
CA ALA A 26 16.02 37.59 -19.90
C ALA A 26 15.24 37.55 -21.22
N ARG A 27 15.93 37.18 -22.31
CA ARG A 27 15.32 36.89 -23.62
C ARG A 27 15.59 35.46 -24.03
N ASP A 28 14.58 34.81 -24.59
CA ASP A 28 14.73 33.51 -25.24
C ASP A 28 15.39 33.63 -26.64
N PRO A 29 15.72 32.52 -27.32
CA PRO A 29 16.32 32.55 -28.66
C PRO A 29 15.47 33.25 -29.72
N ASP A 30 14.16 33.33 -29.53
CA ASP A 30 13.22 34.00 -30.43
C ASP A 30 13.05 35.49 -30.06
N GLY A 31 13.78 35.97 -29.05
CA GLY A 31 13.78 37.36 -28.58
C GLY A 31 12.63 37.71 -27.62
N LYS A 32 11.79 36.74 -27.24
CA LYS A 32 10.68 36.94 -26.30
C LYS A 32 11.22 37.12 -24.89
N ARG A 33 10.57 38.01 -24.13
CA ARG A 33 10.94 38.27 -22.73
C ARG A 33 10.52 37.12 -21.83
N VAL A 34 11.43 36.67 -20.97
CA VAL A 34 11.20 35.63 -19.95
C VAL A 34 11.74 36.08 -18.60
N ALA A 35 11.31 35.41 -17.53
CA ALA A 35 11.87 35.54 -16.20
C ALA A 35 12.70 34.30 -15.86
N ILE A 36 13.90 34.47 -15.28
CA ILE A 36 14.76 33.38 -14.83
C ILE A 36 14.97 33.50 -13.33
N LYS A 37 14.55 32.51 -12.56
CA LYS A 37 14.81 32.43 -11.14
C LYS A 37 16.06 31.58 -10.89
N VAL A 38 17.06 32.19 -10.26
CA VAL A 38 18.32 31.58 -9.87
C VAL A 38 18.28 31.34 -8.37
N ILE A 39 18.46 30.09 -7.95
CA ILE A 39 18.38 29.72 -6.53
C ILE A 39 19.76 29.84 -5.89
N SER A 40 19.92 30.71 -4.90
CA SER A 40 21.23 30.98 -4.29
C SER A 40 21.51 30.08 -3.09
N GLY A 41 22.77 29.65 -2.92
CA GLY A 41 23.27 29.10 -1.65
C GLY A 41 22.95 27.62 -1.37
N ALA A 42 22.59 26.84 -2.39
CA ALA A 42 22.31 25.41 -2.20
C ALA A 42 23.61 24.58 -2.04
N HIS A 43 23.73 23.84 -0.93
CA HIS A 43 24.69 22.73 -0.82
C HIS A 43 24.42 21.71 -1.95
N PRO A 44 25.40 20.96 -2.49
CA PRO A 44 25.16 20.04 -3.61
C PRO A 44 23.99 19.06 -3.42
N ALA A 45 23.76 18.59 -2.18
CA ALA A 45 22.61 17.76 -1.82
C ALA A 45 21.27 18.53 -1.89
N LEU A 46 21.27 19.79 -1.47
CA LEU A 46 20.11 20.67 -1.56
C LEU A 46 19.80 21.07 -3.01
N ALA A 47 20.82 21.28 -3.83
CA ALA A 47 20.65 21.55 -5.26
C ALA A 47 20.00 20.35 -5.98
N GLU A 48 20.36 19.12 -5.60
CA GLU A 48 19.73 17.90 -6.10
C GLU A 48 18.25 17.78 -5.70
N ALA A 49 17.93 18.01 -4.43
CA ALA A 49 16.55 18.02 -3.94
C ALA A 49 15.70 19.09 -4.64
N MET A 50 16.23 20.31 -4.76
CA MET A 50 15.57 21.40 -5.47
C MET A 50 15.37 21.08 -6.95
N ARG A 51 16.34 20.42 -7.60
CA ARG A 51 16.14 19.92 -8.97
C ARG A 51 14.97 18.96 -9.04
N ARG A 52 14.86 17.98 -8.14
CA ARG A 52 13.70 17.07 -8.08
C ARG A 52 12.39 17.82 -7.88
N GLU A 53 12.35 18.83 -7.04
CA GLU A 53 11.12 19.57 -6.78
C GLU A 53 10.72 20.48 -7.97
N ILE A 54 11.69 21.13 -8.63
CA ILE A 54 11.48 21.82 -9.90
C ILE A 54 10.90 20.86 -10.94
N GLN A 55 11.36 19.60 -10.98
CA GLN A 55 10.88 18.58 -11.91
C GLN A 55 9.41 18.24 -11.67
N VAL A 56 8.99 18.06 -10.41
CA VAL A 56 7.60 17.76 -10.09
C VAL A 56 6.70 18.96 -10.45
N VAL A 57 7.12 20.18 -10.15
CA VAL A 57 6.37 21.41 -10.49
C VAL A 57 6.29 21.63 -12.01
N ALA A 58 7.36 21.31 -12.76
CA ALA A 58 7.37 21.41 -14.22
C ALA A 58 6.36 20.47 -14.90
N GLY A 59 5.92 19.41 -14.20
CA GLY A 59 4.86 18.52 -14.65
C GLY A 59 3.44 19.08 -14.50
N LEU A 60 3.25 20.24 -13.85
CA LEU A 60 1.94 20.86 -13.69
C LEU A 60 1.53 21.62 -14.96
N ASP A 61 0.46 21.17 -15.60
CA ASP A 61 -0.19 21.90 -16.70
C ASP A 61 -1.61 22.35 -16.32
N HIS A 62 -1.74 23.60 -15.92
CA HIS A 62 -3.03 24.21 -15.56
C HIS A 62 -3.09 25.68 -16.03
N PRO A 63 -4.26 26.21 -16.44
CA PRO A 63 -4.38 27.59 -16.92
C PRO A 63 -3.83 28.64 -15.96
N HIS A 64 -4.05 28.45 -14.66
CA HIS A 64 -3.67 29.36 -13.57
C HIS A 64 -2.38 28.96 -12.83
N VAL A 65 -1.55 28.09 -13.41
CA VAL A 65 -0.20 27.75 -12.89
C VAL A 65 0.83 28.20 -13.91
N VAL A 66 1.87 28.91 -13.46
CA VAL A 66 2.93 29.36 -14.37
C VAL A 66 3.75 28.16 -14.89
N PRO A 67 3.88 27.98 -16.21
CA PRO A 67 4.67 26.88 -16.74
C PRO A 67 6.17 27.17 -16.60
N ILE A 68 6.94 26.13 -16.31
CA ILE A 68 8.41 26.19 -16.35
C ILE A 68 8.85 25.98 -17.80
N LEU A 69 9.62 26.93 -18.34
CA LEU A 69 10.10 26.96 -19.73
C LEU A 69 11.38 26.18 -19.97
N ASP A 70 12.29 26.22 -19.00
CA ASP A 70 13.60 25.58 -19.02
C ASP A 70 14.15 25.51 -17.59
N THR A 71 15.16 24.67 -17.35
CA THR A 71 15.94 24.61 -16.12
C THR A 71 17.36 24.14 -16.41
N GLY A 72 18.30 24.53 -15.55
CA GLY A 72 19.68 24.08 -15.63
C GLY A 72 20.50 24.48 -14.42
N GLU A 73 21.81 24.44 -14.59
CA GLU A 73 22.77 24.85 -13.56
C GLU A 73 23.47 26.15 -13.97
N VAL A 74 23.78 26.98 -12.97
CA VAL A 74 24.52 28.22 -13.15
C VAL A 74 25.97 27.89 -13.49
N PRO A 75 26.50 28.35 -14.63
CA PRO A 75 27.91 28.24 -14.96
C PRO A 75 28.77 29.19 -14.14
N GLU A 76 30.08 28.93 -14.09
CA GLU A 76 31.03 29.77 -13.37
C GLU A 76 31.07 31.21 -13.90
N GLY A 77 30.97 32.20 -13.00
CA GLY A 77 31.12 33.62 -13.32
C GLY A 77 29.93 34.29 -14.03
N VAL A 78 28.78 33.61 -14.16
CA VAL A 78 27.59 34.15 -14.83
C VAL A 78 26.70 34.97 -13.89
N THR A 79 26.54 34.56 -12.64
CA THR A 79 25.75 35.27 -11.61
C THR A 79 26.52 35.34 -10.29
N GLU A 80 25.96 36.01 -9.28
CA GLU A 80 26.50 35.97 -7.90
C GLU A 80 26.28 34.62 -7.21
N ALA A 81 25.42 33.74 -7.77
CA ALA A 81 25.18 32.41 -7.21
C ALA A 81 26.36 31.45 -7.48
N PRO A 82 26.65 30.51 -6.56
CA PRO A 82 27.71 29.52 -6.76
C PRO A 82 27.52 28.68 -8.05
N PRO A 83 28.59 28.26 -8.73
CA PRO A 83 28.49 27.32 -9.85
C PRO A 83 27.77 26.03 -9.42
N GLY A 84 26.90 25.50 -10.28
CA GLY A 84 26.06 24.34 -9.96
C GLY A 84 24.73 24.69 -9.26
N SER A 85 24.49 25.96 -8.95
CA SER A 85 23.18 26.40 -8.42
C SER A 85 22.07 26.18 -9.45
N PRO A 86 20.89 25.68 -9.05
CA PRO A 86 19.80 25.46 -9.99
C PRO A 86 19.15 26.79 -10.42
N TRP A 87 18.74 26.86 -11.68
CA TRP A 87 17.90 27.93 -12.20
C TRP A 87 16.73 27.36 -13.00
N PHE A 88 15.65 28.13 -13.10
CA PHE A 88 14.55 27.82 -14.02
C PHE A 88 14.01 29.07 -14.69
N ALA A 89 13.55 28.91 -15.93
CA ALA A 89 12.93 29.96 -16.73
C ALA A 89 11.40 29.82 -16.72
N MET A 90 10.69 30.94 -16.78
CA MET A 90 9.23 31.02 -16.85
C MET A 90 8.79 32.19 -17.73
N PRO A 91 7.54 32.21 -18.25
CA PRO A 91 7.04 33.34 -19.01
C PRO A 91 7.13 34.65 -18.22
N TRP A 92 7.43 35.74 -18.91
CA TRP A 92 7.34 37.07 -18.30
C TRP A 92 5.87 37.47 -18.13
N LEU A 93 5.40 37.58 -16.88
CA LEU A 93 4.05 38.01 -16.54
C LEU A 93 4.02 39.53 -16.33
N ALA A 94 3.48 40.25 -17.31
CA ALA A 94 3.57 41.71 -17.37
C ALA A 94 2.48 42.45 -16.59
N GLY A 95 1.44 41.74 -16.10
CA GLY A 95 0.26 42.34 -15.48
C GLY A 95 0.43 42.77 -14.02
N GLY A 96 1.60 42.52 -13.40
CA GLY A 96 1.83 42.82 -11.98
C GLY A 96 1.37 41.68 -11.07
N CYS A 97 1.18 41.98 -9.78
CA CYS A 97 0.70 41.02 -8.78
C CYS A 97 -0.60 41.50 -8.12
N ILE A 98 -1.41 40.55 -7.62
CA ILE A 98 -2.68 40.84 -6.95
C ILE A 98 -2.50 41.74 -5.71
N ALA A 99 -1.31 41.75 -5.09
CA ALA A 99 -1.03 42.63 -3.96
C ALA A 99 -1.10 44.13 -4.32
N ASP A 100 -0.88 44.48 -5.58
CA ASP A 100 -0.84 45.85 -6.08
C ASP A 100 -2.14 46.27 -6.79
N GLU A 101 -3.11 45.36 -6.91
CA GLU A 101 -4.38 45.61 -7.57
C GLU A 101 -5.30 46.52 -6.74
N PRO A 102 -6.16 47.34 -7.39
CA PRO A 102 -7.17 48.13 -6.70
C PRO A 102 -8.16 47.22 -5.95
N PRO A 103 -8.96 47.78 -5.01
CA PRO A 103 -9.97 47.02 -4.28
C PRO A 103 -10.92 46.30 -5.25
N MET A 104 -11.05 44.99 -5.05
CA MET A 104 -11.94 44.13 -5.83
C MET A 104 -13.38 44.19 -5.30
N ASP A 105 -14.34 43.83 -6.13
CA ASP A 105 -15.68 43.45 -5.68
C ASP A 105 -15.76 41.95 -5.31
N TRP A 106 -16.93 41.50 -4.85
CA TRP A 106 -17.14 40.10 -4.49
C TRP A 106 -17.03 39.15 -5.69
N GLY A 107 -17.51 39.56 -6.87
CA GLY A 107 -17.43 38.74 -8.08
C GLY A 107 -15.98 38.48 -8.46
N GLU A 108 -15.18 39.55 -8.51
CA GLU A 108 -13.74 39.48 -8.79
C GLU A 108 -12.99 38.63 -7.76
N LEU A 109 -13.26 38.81 -6.46
CA LEU A 109 -12.67 37.98 -5.42
C LEU A 109 -13.09 36.51 -5.54
N ARG A 110 -14.37 36.23 -5.80
CA ARG A 110 -14.87 34.87 -5.99
C ARG A 110 -14.19 34.20 -7.17
N ASP A 111 -14.09 34.88 -8.30
CA ASP A 111 -13.49 34.34 -9.52
C ASP A 111 -11.98 34.10 -9.33
N LEU A 112 -11.28 34.99 -8.62
CA LEU A 112 -9.90 34.78 -8.18
C LEU A 112 -9.77 33.53 -7.29
N LEU A 113 -10.62 33.38 -6.27
CA LEU A 113 -10.57 32.22 -5.37
C LEU A 113 -10.86 30.91 -6.12
N VAL A 114 -11.80 30.92 -7.07
CA VAL A 114 -12.09 29.76 -7.92
C VAL A 114 -10.88 29.38 -8.78
N ALA A 115 -10.25 30.37 -9.44
CA ALA A 115 -9.05 30.13 -10.25
C ALA A 115 -7.90 29.52 -9.42
N LEU A 116 -7.68 30.04 -8.21
CA LEU A 116 -6.64 29.55 -7.31
C LEU A 116 -6.95 28.19 -6.69
N LEU A 117 -8.21 27.94 -6.32
CA LEU A 117 -8.64 26.61 -5.85
C LEU A 117 -8.51 25.55 -6.94
N GLY A 118 -8.80 25.89 -8.19
CA GLY A 118 -8.54 25.02 -9.34
C GLY A 118 -7.04 24.70 -9.49
N ALA A 119 -6.18 25.73 -9.42
CA ALA A 119 -4.73 25.56 -9.49
C ALA A 119 -4.17 24.71 -8.34
N LEU A 120 -4.64 24.95 -7.10
CA LEU A 120 -4.27 24.18 -5.92
C LEU A 120 -4.76 22.74 -6.03
N SER A 121 -6.00 22.52 -6.47
CA SER A 121 -6.54 21.17 -6.68
C SER A 121 -5.69 20.37 -7.66
N HIS A 122 -5.33 20.99 -8.79
CA HIS A 122 -4.46 20.40 -9.81
C HIS A 122 -3.06 20.04 -9.28
N ALA A 123 -2.48 20.89 -8.44
CA ALA A 123 -1.19 20.65 -7.81
C ALA A 123 -1.27 19.55 -6.73
N HIS A 124 -2.26 19.63 -5.84
CA HIS A 124 -2.48 18.70 -4.73
C HIS A 124 -2.74 17.27 -5.22
N ALA A 125 -3.53 17.11 -6.28
CA ALA A 125 -3.78 15.81 -6.93
C ALA A 125 -2.52 15.13 -7.47
N ARG A 126 -1.45 15.90 -7.71
CA ARG A 126 -0.12 15.41 -8.14
C ARG A 126 0.90 15.41 -7.01
N GLY A 127 0.46 15.62 -5.76
CA GLY A 127 1.31 15.60 -4.57
C GLY A 127 2.17 16.86 -4.38
N VAL A 128 1.83 17.97 -5.04
CA VAL A 128 2.59 19.24 -4.95
C VAL A 128 1.85 20.22 -4.04
N LEU A 129 2.51 20.68 -2.97
CA LEU A 129 2.04 21.77 -2.11
C LEU A 129 2.71 23.09 -2.51
N HIS A 130 1.97 24.19 -2.43
CA HIS A 130 2.47 25.53 -2.77
C HIS A 130 3.37 26.10 -1.65
N ARG A 131 2.97 25.97 -0.38
CA ARG A 131 3.70 26.35 0.84
C ARG A 131 4.00 27.83 1.08
N ASP A 132 4.00 28.70 0.07
CA ASP A 132 4.17 30.15 0.22
C ASP A 132 3.06 30.96 -0.47
N LEU A 133 1.80 30.57 -0.29
CA LEU A 133 0.68 31.23 -0.94
C LEU A 133 0.39 32.60 -0.31
N LYS A 134 0.44 33.66 -1.12
CA LYS A 134 0.21 35.06 -0.73
C LYS A 134 -0.15 35.93 -1.94
N PRO A 135 -0.74 37.13 -1.75
CA PRO A 135 -1.07 38.03 -2.87
C PRO A 135 0.09 38.33 -3.83
N ALA A 136 1.31 38.45 -3.33
CA ALA A 136 2.50 38.73 -4.15
C ALA A 136 2.94 37.56 -5.05
N ASN A 137 2.50 36.33 -4.77
CA ASN A 137 2.79 35.13 -5.56
C ASN A 137 1.64 34.78 -6.53
N VAL A 138 0.62 35.65 -6.63
CA VAL A 138 -0.41 35.58 -7.66
C VAL A 138 -0.15 36.70 -8.65
N LEU A 139 0.46 36.36 -9.78
CA LEU A 139 0.81 37.29 -10.84
C LEU A 139 -0.27 37.33 -11.91
N LEU A 140 -0.34 38.43 -12.66
CA LEU A 140 -1.28 38.59 -13.75
C LEU A 140 -0.56 38.47 -15.10
N ASP A 141 -1.13 37.68 -16.00
CA ASP A 141 -0.62 37.57 -17.37
C ASP A 141 -1.02 38.79 -18.23
N ALA A 142 -0.75 38.73 -19.55
CA ALA A 142 -1.09 39.81 -20.46
C ALA A 142 -2.61 39.99 -20.67
N ALA A 143 -3.40 38.94 -20.44
CA ALA A 143 -4.86 38.97 -20.45
C ALA A 143 -5.46 39.35 -19.08
N ARG A 144 -4.59 39.57 -18.08
CA ARG A 144 -4.95 39.81 -16.67
C ARG A 144 -5.60 38.61 -15.98
N GLU A 145 -5.32 37.41 -16.46
CA GLU A 145 -5.68 36.18 -15.78
C GLU A 145 -4.69 35.90 -14.63
N PRO A 146 -5.17 35.43 -13.46
CA PRO A 146 -4.32 35.11 -12.33
C PRO A 146 -3.50 33.84 -12.60
N MET A 147 -2.21 33.93 -12.28
CA MET A 147 -1.20 32.89 -12.45
C MET A 147 -0.48 32.69 -11.12
N LEU A 148 -0.56 31.47 -10.60
CA LEU A 148 0.18 31.08 -9.40
C LEU A 148 1.64 30.85 -9.74
N VAL A 149 2.54 31.50 -9.01
CA VAL A 149 4.00 31.39 -9.15
C VAL A 149 4.66 31.01 -7.84
N ASP A 150 5.93 30.60 -7.89
CA ASP A 150 6.74 30.37 -6.68
C ASP A 150 6.16 29.32 -5.71
N PHE A 151 5.82 28.15 -6.26
CA PHE A 151 5.73 26.92 -5.46
C PHE A 151 7.00 26.80 -4.63
N GLY A 152 6.87 26.49 -3.34
CA GLY A 152 7.92 26.48 -2.32
C GLY A 152 8.98 25.40 -2.53
N ILE A 153 9.65 25.45 -3.68
CA ILE A 153 10.68 24.56 -4.18
C ILE A 153 11.85 24.55 -3.19
N GLY A 154 12.11 23.39 -2.60
CA GLY A 154 13.23 23.08 -1.72
C GLY A 154 12.90 23.02 -0.22
N VAL A 155 11.65 23.26 0.21
CA VAL A 155 11.34 23.39 1.64
C VAL A 155 11.43 22.05 2.40
N ARG A 156 11.08 20.94 1.76
CA ARG A 156 10.97 19.63 2.44
C ARG A 156 12.33 19.09 2.94
N GLN A 157 13.41 19.27 2.18
CA GLN A 157 14.72 18.69 2.50
C GLN A 157 15.67 19.63 3.25
N VAL A 158 15.50 20.96 3.13
CA VAL A 158 16.20 21.94 4.00
C VAL A 158 15.87 21.70 5.48
N LEU A 159 14.67 21.19 5.76
CA LEU A 159 14.21 20.87 7.11
C LEU A 159 14.80 19.55 7.64
N ALA A 160 15.12 18.58 6.76
CA ALA A 160 15.68 17.28 7.15
C ALA A 160 17.19 17.35 7.48
N ASP A 161 17.97 18.13 6.73
CA ASP A 161 19.44 18.21 6.90
C ASP A 161 19.90 19.13 8.06
N ARG A 162 18.99 19.89 8.69
CA ARG A 162 19.29 20.80 9.82
C ARG A 162 18.17 20.82 10.87
N PRO A 163 17.98 19.75 11.64
CA PRO A 163 16.95 19.69 12.69
C PRO A 163 17.11 20.79 13.75
N ASP A 164 18.35 21.25 13.96
CA ASP A 164 18.79 22.25 14.94
C ASP A 164 18.69 23.71 14.43
N LYS A 165 18.50 23.92 13.13
CA LYS A 165 18.25 25.24 12.53
C LYS A 165 17.22 25.13 11.43
N PRO A 166 15.93 25.27 11.74
CA PRO A 166 14.91 25.18 10.74
C PRO A 166 14.97 26.47 9.92
N THR A 167 15.61 26.42 8.75
CA THR A 167 15.47 27.43 7.72
C THR A 167 14.06 27.25 7.14
N ARG A 168 13.06 27.79 7.86
CA ARG A 168 11.63 27.58 7.60
C ARG A 168 11.22 28.42 6.39
N GLY A 169 10.91 27.76 5.27
CA GLY A 169 10.34 28.42 4.10
C GLY A 169 8.91 28.90 4.34
N GLY A 170 8.51 29.98 3.64
CA GLY A 170 7.19 30.61 3.71
C GLY A 170 7.22 32.04 4.26
N THR A 171 6.11 32.76 4.12
CA THR A 171 5.96 34.13 4.62
C THR A 171 5.30 34.09 6.01
N PRO A 172 5.98 34.52 7.10
CA PRO A 172 5.50 34.33 8.47
C PRO A 172 4.06 34.78 8.72
N GLY A 173 3.57 35.78 7.98
CA GLY A 173 2.21 36.30 8.12
C GLY A 173 1.08 35.37 7.66
N VAL A 174 1.40 34.38 6.82
CA VAL A 174 0.42 33.47 6.19
C VAL A 174 0.73 31.99 6.40
N MET A 175 1.84 31.66 7.07
CA MET A 175 2.18 30.27 7.41
C MET A 175 1.08 29.61 8.25
N ALA A 176 0.76 28.37 7.91
CA ALA A 176 -0.08 27.54 8.77
C ALA A 176 0.65 27.18 10.07
N PRO A 177 -0.07 26.92 11.19
CA PRO A 177 0.53 26.51 12.46
C PRO A 177 1.54 25.35 12.30
N GLU A 178 1.20 24.31 11.54
CA GLU A 178 2.08 23.17 11.27
C GLU A 178 3.39 23.58 10.55
N GLN A 179 3.31 24.48 9.57
CA GLN A 179 4.50 25.02 8.89
C GLN A 179 5.34 25.88 9.83
N SER A 180 4.67 26.72 10.62
CA SER A 180 5.31 27.65 11.55
C SER A 180 6.11 26.91 12.62
N ARG A 181 5.63 25.72 13.03
CA ARG A 181 6.27 24.79 13.98
C ARG A 181 7.38 23.96 13.32
N GLY A 182 7.37 23.84 11.99
CA GLY A 182 8.31 23.03 11.23
C GLY A 182 7.89 21.56 11.15
N TRP A 183 6.61 21.28 11.35
CA TRP A 183 6.00 19.96 11.28
C TRP A 183 5.76 19.57 9.83
N TRP A 184 6.85 19.43 9.06
CA TRP A 184 6.78 19.18 7.62
C TRP A 184 6.00 17.91 7.26
N TRP A 185 5.99 16.91 8.15
CA TRP A 185 5.15 15.72 7.99
C TRP A 185 3.67 16.10 8.03
N ALA A 186 3.24 17.03 8.89
CA ALA A 186 1.84 17.47 9.07
C ALA A 186 1.33 18.43 7.98
N GLU A 187 2.20 18.83 7.06
CA GLU A 187 1.82 19.59 5.89
C GLU A 187 1.03 18.74 4.90
N GLY A 188 -0.05 19.31 4.35
CA GLY A 188 -0.90 18.67 3.35
C GLY A 188 -1.69 19.71 2.56
N PRO A 189 -2.66 19.30 1.73
CA PRO A 189 -3.52 20.23 0.98
C PRO A 189 -4.16 21.33 1.86
N TRP A 190 -4.56 20.98 3.08
CA TRP A 190 -5.12 21.89 4.09
C TRP A 190 -4.17 23.00 4.56
N THR A 191 -2.86 22.83 4.35
CA THR A 191 -1.84 23.83 4.66
C THR A 191 -1.92 25.01 3.69
N ASP A 192 -2.06 24.73 2.39
CA ASP A 192 -2.25 25.79 1.39
C ASP A 192 -3.63 26.46 1.52
N LEU A 193 -4.66 25.70 1.95
CA LEU A 193 -5.99 26.26 2.19
C LEU A 193 -6.01 27.23 3.38
N TYR A 194 -5.18 27.02 4.39
CA TYR A 194 -4.99 27.99 5.46
C TYR A 194 -4.42 29.31 4.92
N ALA A 195 -3.36 29.23 4.13
CA ALA A 195 -2.75 30.40 3.51
C ALA A 195 -3.73 31.10 2.55
N LEU A 196 -4.53 30.34 1.79
CA LEU A 196 -5.59 30.86 0.92
C LEU A 196 -6.66 31.62 1.74
N GLY A 197 -7.09 31.09 2.87
CA GLY A 197 -8.07 31.73 3.76
C GLY A 197 -7.57 33.07 4.30
N LEU A 198 -6.31 33.15 4.73
CA LEU A 198 -5.69 34.41 5.16
C LEU A 198 -5.50 35.39 4.00
N MET A 199 -5.23 34.91 2.81
CA MET A 199 -5.18 35.74 1.61
C MET A 199 -6.56 36.30 1.26
N ALA A 200 -7.61 35.46 1.27
CA ALA A 200 -8.99 35.87 1.03
C ALA A 200 -9.44 36.94 2.04
N TRP A 201 -9.11 36.75 3.31
CA TRP A 201 -9.28 37.76 4.36
C TRP A 201 -8.59 39.09 4.02
N THR A 202 -7.33 39.00 3.60
CA THR A 202 -6.49 40.17 3.33
C THR A 202 -7.02 40.97 2.14
N VAL A 203 -7.46 40.29 1.08
CA VAL A 203 -8.08 40.95 -0.08
C VAL A 203 -9.43 41.57 0.30
N ALA A 204 -10.28 40.85 1.03
CA ALA A 204 -11.60 41.34 1.43
C ALA A 204 -11.57 42.54 2.38
N SER A 205 -10.63 42.57 3.33
CA SER A 205 -10.48 43.65 4.32
C SER A 205 -9.45 44.71 3.92
N GLY A 206 -8.65 44.43 2.88
CA GLY A 206 -7.50 45.20 2.41
C GLY A 206 -6.39 45.39 3.45
N ARG A 207 -6.33 44.52 4.49
CA ARG A 207 -5.28 44.50 5.51
C ARG A 207 -5.06 43.07 6.01
N SER A 208 -3.85 42.77 6.47
CA SER A 208 -3.55 41.48 7.09
C SER A 208 -4.42 41.23 8.32
N ALA A 209 -4.86 39.98 8.52
CA ALA A 209 -5.65 39.56 9.68
C ALA A 209 -4.92 39.78 11.01
N PHE A 210 -3.61 39.60 10.98
CA PHE A 210 -2.74 39.77 12.12
C PHE A 210 -1.60 40.74 11.79
N VAL A 211 -1.07 41.40 12.80
CA VAL A 211 0.09 42.30 12.67
C VAL A 211 1.06 41.94 13.77
N ALA A 212 2.30 41.67 13.39
CA ALA A 212 3.38 41.39 14.34
C ALA A 212 4.71 41.94 13.82
N GLU A 213 5.49 42.48 14.75
CA GLU A 213 6.78 43.12 14.48
C GLU A 213 7.92 42.10 14.34
N THR A 214 7.73 40.86 14.83
CA THR A 214 8.74 39.79 14.76
C THR A 214 8.12 38.46 14.36
N VAL A 215 8.94 37.60 13.73
CA VAL A 215 8.55 36.23 13.36
C VAL A 215 8.11 35.39 14.57
N GLN A 216 8.69 35.65 15.75
CA GLN A 216 8.32 34.96 16.99
C GLN A 216 6.91 35.32 17.44
N VAL A 217 6.53 36.60 17.32
CA VAL A 217 5.18 37.06 17.65
C VAL A 217 4.18 36.53 16.62
N TRP A 218 4.56 36.43 15.34
CA TRP A 218 3.73 35.76 14.33
C TRP A 218 3.39 34.32 14.69
N ARG A 219 4.38 33.53 15.14
CA ARG A 219 4.16 32.15 15.61
C ARG A 219 3.23 32.10 16.80
N GLN A 220 3.47 32.95 17.80
CA GLN A 220 2.61 33.01 18.98
C GLN A 220 1.17 33.38 18.61
N ILE A 221 0.97 34.32 17.70
CA ILE A 221 -0.35 34.71 17.22
C ILE A 221 -1.04 33.54 16.51
N GLN A 222 -0.35 32.83 15.63
CA GLN A 222 -0.90 31.67 14.90
C GLN A 222 -1.27 30.51 15.84
N ASP A 223 -0.53 30.36 16.94
CA ASP A 223 -0.81 29.32 17.94
C ASP A 223 -1.97 29.71 18.87
N THR A 224 -2.09 30.99 19.23
CA THR A 224 -2.91 31.41 20.39
C THR A 224 -4.10 32.29 20.06
N ARG A 225 -4.09 33.02 18.94
CA ARG A 225 -5.13 34.01 18.62
C ARG A 225 -6.12 33.50 17.59
N GLU A 226 -7.39 33.71 17.88
CA GLU A 226 -8.47 33.53 16.91
C GLU A 226 -8.46 34.67 15.89
N LEU A 227 -9.00 34.40 14.70
CA LEU A 227 -9.23 35.45 13.71
C LEU A 227 -10.21 36.49 14.28
N PRO A 228 -9.91 37.80 14.16
CA PRO A 228 -10.86 38.85 14.52
C PRO A 228 -12.14 38.74 13.66
N PRO A 229 -13.22 39.48 13.96
CA PRO A 229 -14.40 39.56 13.08
C PRO A 229 -14.09 40.24 11.75
N LEU A 230 -14.62 39.72 10.64
CA LEU A 230 -14.32 40.25 9.31
C LEU A 230 -14.95 41.63 9.13
N GLN A 231 -14.13 42.61 8.77
CA GLN A 231 -14.58 43.95 8.36
C GLN A 231 -14.28 44.11 6.86
N PRO A 232 -15.18 43.66 5.97
CA PRO A 232 -14.94 43.69 4.54
C PRO A 232 -15.10 45.12 3.99
N ARG A 233 -14.31 45.46 2.96
CA ARG A 233 -14.38 46.77 2.29
C ARG A 233 -15.52 46.87 1.27
N PHE A 234 -16.15 45.75 0.96
CA PHE A 234 -17.23 45.61 -0.01
C PHE A 234 -18.25 44.56 0.51
N PRO A 235 -19.48 44.54 -0.02
CA PRO A 235 -20.47 43.53 0.36
C PRO A 235 -19.99 42.11 0.04
N VAL A 236 -20.05 41.21 1.02
CA VAL A 236 -19.72 39.78 0.88
C VAL A 236 -20.91 38.92 1.37
N PRO A 237 -21.04 37.67 0.90
CA PRO A 237 -22.06 36.75 1.42
C PRO A 237 -21.97 36.55 2.93
N THR A 238 -23.11 36.31 3.58
CA THR A 238 -23.19 36.07 5.04
C THR A 238 -22.32 34.88 5.48
N GLY A 239 -22.18 33.85 4.65
CA GLY A 239 -21.35 32.67 4.97
C GLY A 239 -19.86 32.83 4.69
N PHE A 240 -19.40 33.93 4.09
CA PHE A 240 -18.01 34.06 3.65
C PHE A 240 -17.00 34.09 4.81
N GLU A 241 -17.33 34.76 5.92
CA GLU A 241 -16.48 34.73 7.11
C GLU A 241 -16.37 33.32 7.70
N GLY A 242 -17.48 32.57 7.71
CA GLY A 242 -17.49 31.16 8.14
C GLY A 242 -16.59 30.28 7.27
N TRP A 243 -16.64 30.50 5.95
CA TRP A 243 -15.75 29.83 5.00
C TRP A 243 -14.26 30.13 5.29
N ILE A 244 -13.89 31.40 5.52
CA ILE A 244 -12.51 31.79 5.88
C ILE A 244 -12.10 31.13 7.20
N ARG A 245 -12.94 31.20 8.23
CA ARG A 245 -12.64 30.62 9.55
C ARG A 245 -12.39 29.12 9.46
N ARG A 246 -13.13 28.43 8.60
CA ARG A 246 -12.92 27.01 8.34
C ARG A 246 -11.59 26.74 7.63
N CYS A 247 -11.25 27.50 6.59
CA CYS A 247 -9.94 27.41 5.95
C CYS A 247 -8.78 27.63 6.95
N THR A 248 -8.98 28.50 7.93
CA THR A 248 -7.95 28.99 8.86
C THR A 248 -8.04 28.39 10.26
N ALA A 249 -8.78 27.29 10.44
CA ALA A 249 -8.87 26.60 11.71
C ALA A 249 -7.47 26.16 12.20
N ARG A 250 -7.24 26.16 13.51
CA ARG A 250 -5.92 25.85 14.07
C ARG A 250 -5.52 24.41 13.81
N ASP A 251 -6.41 23.47 14.14
CA ASP A 251 -6.22 22.06 13.83
C ASP A 251 -6.45 21.84 12.32
N PRO A 252 -5.49 21.26 11.58
CA PRO A 252 -5.71 20.79 10.22
C PRO A 252 -6.97 19.96 10.02
N ALA A 253 -7.42 19.26 11.04
CA ALA A 253 -8.57 18.39 10.97
C ALA A 253 -9.92 19.13 10.90
N ASP A 254 -9.97 20.37 11.38
CA ASP A 254 -11.14 21.26 11.30
C ASP A 254 -11.23 22.02 9.98
N ARG A 255 -10.18 21.94 9.15
CA ARG A 255 -10.11 22.61 7.84
C ARG A 255 -10.78 21.79 6.75
N PHE A 256 -11.03 22.43 5.61
CA PHE A 256 -11.30 21.69 4.38
C PHE A 256 -10.12 20.77 4.07
N ARG A 257 -10.41 19.51 3.75
CA ARG A 257 -9.36 18.52 3.45
C ARG A 257 -8.80 18.66 2.05
N MET A 258 -9.62 19.05 1.08
CA MET A 258 -9.23 19.22 -0.32
C MET A 258 -9.74 20.55 -0.89
N ALA A 259 -9.00 21.11 -1.84
CA ALA A 259 -9.38 22.35 -2.52
C ALA A 259 -10.78 22.30 -3.19
N PRO A 260 -11.22 21.17 -3.81
CA PRO A 260 -12.58 21.07 -4.36
C PRO A 260 -13.69 21.23 -3.32
N ASP A 261 -13.45 20.83 -2.07
CA ASP A 261 -14.43 20.97 -0.99
C ASP A 261 -14.58 22.42 -0.57
N ALA A 262 -13.46 23.14 -0.45
CA ALA A 262 -13.44 24.58 -0.23
C ALA A 262 -14.12 25.33 -1.39
N MET A 263 -13.84 24.93 -2.64
CA MET A 263 -14.44 25.53 -3.85
C MET A 263 -15.96 25.33 -3.89
N ARG A 264 -16.44 24.14 -3.54
CA ARG A 264 -17.88 23.85 -3.50
C ARG A 264 -18.58 24.63 -2.39
N ALA A 265 -17.98 24.71 -1.20
CA ALA A 265 -18.50 25.52 -0.10
C ALA A 265 -18.55 27.01 -0.48
N LEU A 266 -17.59 27.50 -1.27
CA LEU A 266 -17.58 28.86 -1.81
C LEU A 266 -18.74 29.09 -2.79
N PHE A 267 -19.03 28.15 -3.69
CA PHE A 267 -20.18 28.23 -4.61
C PHE A 267 -21.54 28.14 -3.90
N GLY A 268 -21.60 27.49 -2.74
CA GLY A 268 -22.82 27.41 -1.93
C GLY A 268 -23.15 28.68 -1.14
N LEU A 269 -22.32 29.73 -1.22
CA LEU A 269 -22.59 31.01 -0.57
C LEU A 269 -23.62 31.82 -1.38
N ASP A 270 -24.64 32.35 -0.70
CA ASP A 270 -25.66 33.20 -1.32
C ASP A 270 -25.05 34.46 -1.94
N ASP A 271 -25.47 34.80 -3.17
CA ASP A 271 -24.95 35.98 -3.87
C ASP A 271 -25.54 37.27 -3.26
N PRO A 272 -24.71 38.20 -2.74
CA PRO A 272 -25.18 39.45 -2.15
C PRO A 272 -25.95 40.33 -3.15
N SER A 273 -25.79 40.11 -4.46
CA SER A 273 -26.56 40.80 -5.51
C SER A 273 -28.03 40.34 -5.64
N THR A 274 -28.39 39.22 -5.00
CA THR A 274 -29.77 38.68 -4.99
C THR A 274 -30.54 38.98 -3.70
N ALA A 275 -29.90 39.60 -2.71
CA ALA A 275 -30.54 40.01 -1.46
C ALA A 275 -31.25 41.38 -1.62
N PRO A 276 -32.57 41.50 -1.36
CA PRO A 276 -33.23 42.80 -1.36
C PRO A 276 -32.90 43.55 -0.07
N MET A 277 -31.75 44.22 0.00
CA MET A 277 -31.43 45.13 1.10
C MET A 277 -30.63 46.37 0.69
N ALA A 278 -30.97 46.95 -0.46
CA ALA A 278 -30.51 48.27 -0.90
C ALA A 278 -31.10 49.46 -0.10
N ARG A 279 -31.30 49.38 1.23
CA ARG A 279 -32.01 50.47 1.96
C ARG A 279 -31.57 50.90 3.36
N ILE A 280 -30.51 50.37 3.98
CA ILE A 280 -30.20 50.74 5.39
C ILE A 280 -28.82 51.36 5.66
N VAL A 281 -27.80 51.16 4.82
CA VAL A 281 -26.44 51.66 5.15
C VAL A 281 -26.17 53.12 4.73
N GLY A 282 -27.16 53.79 4.12
CA GLY A 282 -27.13 55.24 3.92
C GLY A 282 -27.32 56.07 5.21
N SER A 283 -27.45 55.44 6.38
CA SER A 283 -27.79 56.14 7.65
C SER A 283 -26.80 55.95 8.81
N LEU A 284 -25.68 55.25 8.61
CA LEU A 284 -24.68 55.04 9.68
C LEU A 284 -23.31 55.66 9.38
N LEU A 285 -23.24 56.55 8.40
CA LEU A 285 -22.17 57.52 8.25
C LEU A 285 -22.59 58.82 8.95
N ASP A 286 -22.65 58.82 10.29
CA ASP A 286 -22.49 60.04 11.10
C ASP A 286 -22.51 59.70 12.61
N SER A 287 -21.33 59.58 13.22
CA SER A 287 -21.04 60.06 14.59
C SER A 287 -19.59 59.75 15.01
N SER A 288 -18.77 60.80 14.89
CA SER A 288 -17.73 61.27 15.82
C SER A 288 -16.87 60.28 16.65
N ALA A 289 -15.56 60.35 16.38
CA ALA A 289 -14.45 60.54 17.33
C ALA A 289 -14.67 60.25 18.83
N ASN A 290 -13.94 59.27 19.40
CA ASN A 290 -12.87 59.49 20.39
C ASN A 290 -12.26 58.19 20.96
N THR A 291 -10.95 58.27 21.17
CA THR A 291 -10.04 57.64 22.15
C THR A 291 -10.64 56.96 23.40
N TRP A 292 -10.20 55.74 23.75
CA TRP A 292 -9.42 55.40 24.97
C TRP A 292 -9.05 53.89 25.02
N ALA A 293 -7.97 53.63 25.75
CA ALA A 293 -7.21 52.42 26.12
C ALA A 293 -7.94 51.37 27.03
N PRO A 294 -7.25 50.30 27.50
CA PRO A 294 -7.82 48.96 27.75
C PRO A 294 -8.46 48.76 29.13
N SER A 295 -9.40 47.81 29.22
CA SER A 295 -9.74 47.15 30.49
C SER A 295 -9.28 45.69 30.42
N LEU A 296 -8.45 45.33 31.39
CA LEU A 296 -8.26 43.97 31.87
C LEU A 296 -9.52 43.55 32.65
N ASP A 297 -9.75 42.24 32.73
CA ASP A 297 -10.80 41.52 33.48
C ASP A 297 -12.08 41.14 32.71
N GLY A 298 -12.12 39.87 32.30
CA GLY A 298 -13.27 39.08 31.86
C GLY A 298 -12.96 37.58 32.01
N PRO A 299 -13.95 36.73 32.35
CA PRO A 299 -13.76 35.46 33.06
C PRO A 299 -13.16 34.34 32.18
N GLU A 300 -12.47 33.39 32.81
CA GLU A 300 -12.00 32.14 32.18
C GLU A 300 -13.17 31.39 31.53
N PRO A 301 -13.06 30.95 30.26
CA PRO A 301 -14.01 30.02 29.67
C PRO A 301 -13.75 28.60 30.17
N ASP A 302 -14.84 27.90 30.48
CA ASP A 302 -14.87 26.49 30.91
C ASP A 302 -14.13 25.55 29.93
N PRO A 303 -13.58 24.43 30.43
CA PRO A 303 -12.90 23.44 29.59
C PRO A 303 -13.90 22.77 28.63
N ILE A 304 -13.65 22.89 27.33
CA ILE A 304 -14.35 22.14 26.28
C ILE A 304 -13.96 20.66 26.41
N PRO A 305 -14.93 19.72 26.41
CA PRO A 305 -14.65 18.31 26.59
C PRO A 305 -13.78 17.73 25.46
N ALA A 306 -12.87 16.84 25.86
CA ALA A 306 -12.05 16.03 24.99
C ALA A 306 -12.91 15.13 24.07
N SER A 307 -12.34 14.83 22.90
CA SER A 307 -12.77 13.87 21.87
C SER A 307 -14.08 14.20 21.14
N ILE A 308 -13.94 14.82 19.96
CA ILE A 308 -14.91 14.67 18.86
C ILE A 308 -14.18 13.89 17.76
N PRO A 309 -14.68 12.72 17.34
CA PRO A 309 -14.11 11.97 16.22
C PRO A 309 -14.20 12.80 14.94
N LEU A 310 -13.19 12.70 14.08
CA LEU A 310 -13.09 13.45 12.83
C LEU A 310 -14.04 12.88 11.77
N PRO A 311 -15.05 13.63 11.29
CA PRO A 311 -15.79 13.19 10.11
C PRO A 311 -15.01 13.56 8.85
N VAL A 312 -14.68 12.58 8.00
CA VAL A 312 -14.45 12.87 6.58
C VAL A 312 -15.75 13.39 6.01
N GLU A 313 -15.73 14.61 5.45
CA GLU A 313 -16.96 15.17 4.89
C GLU A 313 -17.46 14.32 3.73
N PRO A 314 -18.74 13.90 3.79
CA PRO A 314 -19.30 13.11 2.73
C PRO A 314 -19.31 13.88 1.41
N ILE A 315 -19.34 13.17 0.27
CA ILE A 315 -19.65 13.83 -1.01
C ILE A 315 -20.98 14.58 -0.81
N PRO A 316 -21.02 15.91 -0.95
CA PRO A 316 -22.27 16.64 -0.77
C PRO A 316 -23.30 16.18 -1.80
N THR A 317 -24.57 16.07 -1.41
CA THR A 317 -25.68 15.58 -2.27
C THR A 317 -25.90 16.38 -3.55
N ALA A 318 -25.30 17.57 -3.66
CA ALA A 318 -25.34 18.44 -4.85
C ALA A 318 -24.08 18.34 -5.73
N PHE A 319 -23.22 17.32 -5.56
CA PHE A 319 -22.06 17.12 -6.42
C PHE A 319 -22.48 16.85 -7.87
N VAL A 320 -22.14 17.79 -8.77
CA VAL A 320 -22.35 17.62 -10.21
C VAL A 320 -21.06 17.09 -10.82
N PHE A 321 -21.05 15.80 -11.11
CA PHE A 321 -19.95 15.17 -11.84
C PHE A 321 -20.01 15.57 -13.32
N PRO A 322 -18.90 15.98 -13.97
CA PRO A 322 -18.90 16.26 -15.40
C PRO A 322 -19.27 15.03 -16.24
N THR A 323 -20.17 15.19 -17.21
CA THR A 323 -20.64 14.06 -18.06
C THR A 323 -19.57 13.48 -18.98
N SER A 324 -18.45 14.19 -19.16
CA SER A 324 -17.35 13.75 -20.04
C SER A 324 -16.01 13.98 -19.36
N PRO A 325 -15.02 13.11 -19.63
CA PRO A 325 -13.69 13.27 -19.10
C PRO A 325 -13.07 14.58 -19.59
N PRO A 326 -12.28 15.26 -18.75
CA PRO A 326 -11.56 16.45 -19.18
C PRO A 326 -10.64 16.11 -20.35
N ALA A 327 -10.59 17.01 -21.33
CA ALA A 327 -9.66 16.89 -22.43
C ALA A 327 -8.23 16.91 -21.88
N SER A 328 -7.36 16.04 -22.41
CA SER A 328 -5.93 16.13 -22.12
C SER A 328 -5.46 17.53 -22.52
N SER A 329 -4.81 18.24 -21.60
CA SER A 329 -4.33 19.59 -21.85
C SER A 329 -3.41 19.58 -23.08
N SER A 330 -3.73 20.48 -24.02
CA SER A 330 -3.10 20.54 -25.34
C SER A 330 -2.07 21.66 -25.43
N ARG A 331 -1.62 22.25 -24.32
CA ARG A 331 -0.68 23.38 -24.35
C ARG A 331 0.63 22.91 -24.96
N PRO A 332 0.96 23.33 -26.19
CA PRO A 332 2.28 23.11 -26.75
C PRO A 332 3.11 24.26 -26.18
N THR A 333 3.74 24.04 -25.03
CA THR A 333 4.68 25.03 -24.53
C THR A 333 5.95 24.91 -25.39
N HIS A 334 6.35 26.02 -25.99
CA HIS A 334 7.65 26.18 -26.66
C HIS A 334 8.74 25.96 -25.59
N LEU A 335 9.13 24.71 -25.36
CA LEU A 335 9.92 24.29 -24.21
C LEU A 335 11.26 23.69 -24.62
N ALA A 336 12.26 23.92 -23.78
CA ALA A 336 13.62 23.45 -24.00
C ALA A 336 13.79 21.92 -23.86
N PRO A 337 14.79 21.31 -24.53
CA PRO A 337 15.06 19.87 -24.47
C PRO A 337 15.54 19.36 -23.11
N SER A 338 16.17 20.23 -22.32
CA SER A 338 16.55 20.03 -20.92
C SER A 338 15.37 19.56 -20.05
N LEU A 339 14.15 19.99 -20.37
CA LEU A 339 12.93 19.56 -19.69
C LEU A 339 12.38 18.24 -20.22
N ALA A 340 12.79 17.75 -21.39
CA ALA A 340 12.22 16.57 -22.02
C ALA A 340 12.23 15.31 -21.12
N PRO A 341 13.32 14.98 -20.40
CA PRO A 341 13.34 13.84 -19.47
C PRO A 341 12.43 14.02 -18.24
N LEU A 342 12.00 15.26 -17.99
CA LEU A 342 11.29 15.68 -16.78
C LEU A 342 9.79 15.85 -17.04
N ARG A 343 9.33 15.65 -18.29
CA ARG A 343 7.92 15.76 -18.66
C ARG A 343 7.16 14.50 -18.29
N VAL A 344 6.01 14.69 -17.66
CA VAL A 344 4.94 13.69 -17.69
C VAL A 344 4.28 13.81 -19.06
N VAL A 345 4.47 12.82 -19.92
CA VAL A 345 3.78 12.76 -21.21
C VAL A 345 2.28 12.69 -20.93
N SER A 346 1.54 13.72 -21.34
CA SER A 346 0.08 13.73 -21.25
C SER A 346 -0.49 12.47 -21.88
N LEU A 347 -1.54 11.92 -21.28
CA LEU A 347 -2.20 10.76 -21.84
C LEU A 347 -2.83 11.15 -23.20
N VAL A 348 -2.31 10.58 -24.28
CA VAL A 348 -2.79 10.80 -25.66
C VAL A 348 -3.66 9.65 -26.13
N GLY A 349 -4.72 9.96 -26.86
CA GLY A 349 -5.66 8.97 -27.39
C GLY A 349 -6.49 8.30 -26.29
N ARG A 350 -6.73 6.99 -26.44
CA ARG A 350 -7.47 6.16 -25.46
C ARG A 350 -8.83 6.72 -25.06
N THR A 351 -9.52 7.40 -25.97
CA THR A 351 -10.76 8.14 -25.64
C THR A 351 -11.84 7.20 -25.12
N THR A 352 -11.95 6.00 -25.70
CA THR A 352 -12.89 4.97 -25.25
C THR A 352 -12.56 4.47 -23.85
N GLU A 353 -11.30 4.12 -23.60
CA GLU A 353 -10.86 3.58 -22.31
C GLU A 353 -10.90 4.64 -21.20
N ARG A 354 -10.62 5.91 -21.53
CA ARG A 354 -10.81 7.05 -20.63
C ARG A 354 -12.28 7.25 -20.26
N GLN A 355 -13.17 7.19 -21.25
CA GLN A 355 -14.61 7.32 -21.01
C GLN A 355 -15.12 6.19 -20.11
N ALA A 356 -14.72 4.95 -20.37
CA ALA A 356 -15.09 3.80 -19.53
C ALA A 356 -14.68 4.00 -18.06
N LEU A 357 -13.42 4.35 -17.80
CA LEU A 357 -12.95 4.64 -16.43
C LEU A 357 -13.69 5.84 -15.80
N TRP A 358 -14.06 6.83 -16.60
CA TRP A 358 -14.82 8.00 -16.17
C TRP A 358 -16.24 7.63 -15.75
N ASP A 359 -16.90 6.74 -16.49
CA ASP A 359 -18.24 6.24 -16.20
C ASP A 359 -18.25 5.37 -14.92
N LEU A 360 -17.22 4.53 -14.73
CA LEU A 360 -17.05 3.75 -13.50
C LEU A 360 -16.79 4.63 -12.27
N LEU A 361 -16.01 5.70 -12.42
CA LEU A 361 -15.77 6.66 -11.34
C LEU A 361 -17.05 7.43 -10.97
N GLN A 362 -17.88 7.77 -11.95
CA GLN A 362 -19.20 8.35 -11.73
C GLN A 362 -20.12 7.40 -10.96
N GLY A 363 -20.18 6.14 -11.35
CA GLY A 363 -20.95 5.11 -10.63
C GLY A 363 -20.46 4.92 -9.19
N ALA A 364 -19.14 4.91 -8.98
CA ALA A 364 -18.54 4.78 -7.65
C ALA A 364 -18.90 5.96 -6.75
N SER A 365 -18.99 7.16 -7.33
CA SER A 365 -19.45 8.37 -6.63
C SER A 365 -20.92 8.30 -6.19
N GLY A 366 -21.72 7.43 -6.81
CA GLY A 366 -23.10 7.14 -6.44
C GLY A 366 -23.27 6.10 -5.32
N GLY A 367 -22.16 5.55 -4.78
CA GLY A 367 -22.19 4.56 -3.70
C GLY A 367 -22.04 3.11 -4.15
N GLU A 368 -21.77 2.85 -5.43
CA GLU A 368 -21.47 1.50 -5.93
C GLU A 368 -19.97 1.16 -5.82
N VAL A 369 -19.64 -0.13 -5.75
CA VAL A 369 -18.26 -0.62 -5.86
C VAL A 369 -18.04 -1.10 -7.30
N HIS A 370 -17.08 -0.52 -7.99
CA HIS A 370 -16.70 -0.90 -9.35
C HIS A 370 -15.26 -1.38 -9.42
N GLY A 371 -15.00 -2.28 -10.37
CA GLY A 371 -13.64 -2.70 -10.72
C GLY A 371 -13.34 -2.38 -12.19
N ALA A 372 -12.08 -2.06 -12.46
CA ALA A 372 -11.52 -1.93 -13.80
C ALA A 372 -10.20 -2.69 -13.89
N LEU A 373 -10.07 -3.57 -14.88
CA LEU A 373 -8.81 -4.22 -15.20
C LEU A 373 -8.24 -3.62 -16.48
N ILE A 374 -7.06 -3.01 -16.37
CA ILE A 374 -6.30 -2.49 -17.50
C ILE A 374 -5.21 -3.50 -17.86
N GLU A 375 -5.36 -4.19 -18.99
CA GLU A 375 -4.39 -5.16 -19.48
C GLU A 375 -3.71 -4.70 -20.77
N GLY A 376 -2.50 -5.20 -21.01
CA GLY A 376 -1.77 -4.94 -22.25
C GLY A 376 -0.27 -5.19 -22.12
N PRO A 377 0.48 -5.17 -23.24
CA PRO A 377 1.92 -5.42 -23.25
C PRO A 377 2.70 -4.39 -22.41
N ALA A 378 3.97 -4.67 -22.11
CA ALA A 378 4.85 -3.70 -21.47
C ALA A 378 4.96 -2.39 -22.29
N GLY A 379 4.87 -1.25 -21.61
CA GLY A 379 5.10 0.08 -22.22
C GLY A 379 3.91 0.72 -22.96
N VAL A 380 2.75 0.08 -23.08
CA VAL A 380 1.60 0.63 -23.84
C VAL A 380 0.79 1.73 -23.12
N GLY A 381 1.17 2.10 -21.90
CA GLY A 381 0.55 3.20 -21.14
C GLY A 381 -0.46 2.82 -20.05
N LYS A 382 -0.49 1.56 -19.59
CA LYS A 382 -1.43 1.10 -18.53
C LYS A 382 -1.39 1.96 -17.26
N SER A 383 -0.20 2.11 -16.66
CA SER A 383 -0.01 2.91 -15.45
C SER A 383 -0.25 4.42 -15.69
N HIS A 384 -0.08 4.91 -16.93
CA HIS A 384 -0.45 6.28 -17.29
C HIS A 384 -1.97 6.48 -17.31
N LEU A 385 -2.73 5.51 -17.84
CA LEU A 385 -4.18 5.54 -17.83
C LEU A 385 -4.76 5.45 -16.40
N ALA A 386 -4.22 4.55 -15.57
CA ALA A 386 -4.60 4.45 -14.16
C ALA A 386 -4.26 5.73 -13.37
N ARG A 387 -3.05 6.29 -13.57
CA ARG A 387 -2.67 7.57 -12.99
C ARG A 387 -3.61 8.70 -13.42
N TRP A 388 -3.97 8.75 -14.70
CA TRP A 388 -4.87 9.78 -15.24
C TRP A 388 -6.21 9.80 -14.49
N VAL A 389 -6.90 8.65 -14.35
CA VAL A 389 -8.19 8.63 -13.62
C VAL A 389 -8.00 8.95 -12.13
N THR A 390 -6.89 8.50 -11.54
CA THR A 390 -6.54 8.74 -10.13
C THR A 390 -6.34 10.23 -9.83
N GLU A 391 -5.51 10.92 -10.63
CA GLU A 391 -5.25 12.34 -10.49
C GLU A 391 -6.54 13.15 -10.68
N HIS A 392 -7.33 12.88 -11.72
CA HIS A 392 -8.56 13.64 -11.96
C HIS A 392 -9.66 13.36 -10.91
N ALA A 393 -9.71 12.15 -10.35
CA ALA A 393 -10.58 11.85 -9.22
C ALA A 393 -10.25 12.73 -8.01
N ALA A 394 -8.95 12.91 -7.71
CA ALA A 394 -8.49 13.78 -6.64
C ALA A 394 -8.73 15.27 -6.96
N GLU A 395 -8.48 15.70 -8.20
CA GLU A 395 -8.71 17.08 -8.66
C GLU A 395 -10.17 17.52 -8.54
N LEU A 396 -11.11 16.60 -8.74
CA LEU A 396 -12.55 16.86 -8.56
C LEU A 396 -13.03 16.66 -7.12
N GLY A 397 -12.21 16.02 -6.29
CA GLY A 397 -12.64 15.44 -5.03
C GLY A 397 -13.73 14.38 -5.23
N ALA A 398 -13.70 13.62 -6.32
CA ALA A 398 -14.65 12.52 -6.55
C ALA A 398 -14.36 11.30 -5.67
N ALA A 399 -13.08 11.00 -5.43
CA ALA A 399 -12.66 9.86 -4.62
C ALA A 399 -11.31 10.15 -3.94
N TRP A 400 -11.01 9.41 -2.88
CA TRP A 400 -9.68 9.39 -2.28
C TRP A 400 -8.78 8.41 -3.03
N PRO A 401 -7.73 8.87 -3.72
CA PRO A 401 -6.81 7.98 -4.42
C PRO A 401 -5.89 7.26 -3.44
N ILE A 402 -5.73 5.96 -3.64
CA ILE A 402 -4.76 5.12 -2.92
C ILE A 402 -4.02 4.30 -3.95
N ARG A 403 -2.68 4.32 -3.90
CA ARG A 403 -1.85 3.52 -4.80
C ARG A 403 -1.19 2.39 -4.03
N ILE A 404 -1.30 1.18 -4.57
CA ILE A 404 -0.53 0.02 -4.16
C ILE A 404 0.38 -0.34 -5.33
N ARG A 405 1.69 -0.43 -5.07
CA ARG A 405 2.64 -0.95 -6.06
C ARG A 405 3.02 -2.37 -5.64
N ALA A 406 2.64 -3.35 -6.46
CA ALA A 406 3.00 -4.74 -6.24
C ALA A 406 4.52 -4.91 -6.21
N ARG A 407 5.06 -5.56 -5.17
CA ARG A 407 6.51 -5.78 -5.00
C ARG A 407 6.86 -7.25 -5.17
N VAL A 408 7.96 -7.51 -5.87
CA VAL A 408 8.45 -8.89 -6.15
C VAL A 408 8.91 -9.61 -4.87
N ASP A 409 9.24 -8.87 -3.82
CA ASP A 409 9.61 -9.45 -2.51
C ASP A 409 8.41 -9.92 -1.69
N GLY A 410 7.18 -9.75 -2.19
CA GLY A 410 5.94 -10.18 -1.55
C GLY A 410 5.61 -9.42 -0.26
N SER A 411 6.17 -8.22 -0.07
CA SER A 411 5.77 -7.33 1.02
C SER A 411 4.38 -6.70 0.81
N GLY A 412 3.73 -6.89 -0.35
CA GLY A 412 2.34 -6.49 -0.56
C GLY A 412 2.16 -5.04 -1.01
N GLY A 413 3.14 -4.16 -0.81
CA GLY A 413 3.00 -2.73 -1.10
C GLY A 413 1.80 -2.07 -0.38
N ILE A 414 1.23 -2.75 0.61
CA ILE A 414 0.09 -2.31 1.42
C ILE A 414 0.55 -1.26 2.43
N GLU A 415 1.80 -1.37 2.88
CA GLU A 415 2.45 -0.37 3.71
C GLU A 415 2.52 0.98 2.97
N ASP A 416 2.83 0.98 1.67
CA ASP A 416 2.83 2.18 0.82
C ASP A 416 1.44 2.84 0.77
N ALA A 417 0.36 2.04 0.85
CA ALA A 417 -1.00 2.57 0.90
C ALA A 417 -1.31 3.27 2.22
N VAL A 418 -0.82 2.77 3.36
CA VAL A 418 -0.93 3.46 4.66
C VAL A 418 -0.10 4.74 4.66
N GLU A 419 1.10 4.68 4.08
CA GLU A 419 1.95 5.85 3.93
C GLU A 419 1.29 6.95 3.10
N ASP A 420 0.67 6.59 1.98
CA ASP A 420 -0.03 7.54 1.12
C ASP A 420 -1.30 8.08 1.80
N LEU A 421 -2.08 7.22 2.46
CA LEU A 421 -3.33 7.59 3.14
C LEU A 421 -3.11 8.51 4.35
N LEU A 422 -2.03 8.28 5.09
CA LEU A 422 -1.70 9.05 6.29
C LEU A 422 -0.66 10.15 6.01
N HIS A 423 -0.18 10.25 4.77
CA HIS A 423 0.94 11.10 4.34
C HIS A 423 2.17 10.94 5.24
N LEU A 424 2.57 9.69 5.48
CA LEU A 424 3.73 9.29 6.30
C LEU A 424 4.99 9.06 5.47
N ARG A 425 4.97 9.38 4.18
CA ARG A 425 6.14 9.17 3.33
C ARG A 425 7.35 9.92 3.89
N ASP A 426 8.43 9.17 4.12
CA ASP A 426 9.69 9.61 4.73
C ASP A 426 9.60 9.97 6.23
N ALA A 427 8.50 9.62 6.91
CA ALA A 427 8.33 9.89 8.35
C ALA A 427 9.22 8.98 9.20
N ALA A 428 9.77 9.54 10.29
CA ALA A 428 10.50 8.78 11.29
C ALA A 428 9.52 8.11 12.28
N ASP A 429 9.88 6.95 12.81
CA ASP A 429 9.09 6.27 13.84
C ASP A 429 9.33 6.87 15.24
N ASP A 430 8.75 8.04 15.48
CA ASP A 430 8.85 8.79 16.73
C ASP A 430 7.47 9.07 17.36
N ASP A 431 7.48 9.66 18.56
CA ASP A 431 6.26 10.01 19.29
C ASP A 431 5.37 11.01 18.53
N GLU A 432 5.93 11.73 17.55
CA GLU A 432 5.23 12.74 16.78
C GLU A 432 4.47 12.13 15.61
N THR A 433 5.07 11.17 14.90
CA THR A 433 4.38 10.30 13.93
C THR A 433 3.28 9.50 14.60
N ARG A 434 3.52 8.96 15.80
CA ARG A 434 2.49 8.24 16.57
C ARG A 434 1.29 9.12 16.89
N ARG A 435 1.51 10.33 17.42
CA ARG A 435 0.44 11.31 17.68
C ARG A 435 -0.35 11.66 16.41
N ARG A 436 0.31 11.73 15.25
CA ARG A 436 -0.35 12.00 13.98
C ARG A 436 -1.25 10.84 13.56
N ILE A 437 -0.78 9.60 13.65
CA ILE A 437 -1.60 8.41 13.36
C ILE A 437 -2.81 8.37 14.30
N GLU A 438 -2.58 8.62 15.60
CA GLU A 438 -3.64 8.76 16.62
C GLU A 438 -4.63 9.89 16.30
N THR A 439 -4.18 10.96 15.65
CA THR A 439 -5.06 12.08 15.24
C THR A 439 -5.84 11.72 13.98
N LEU A 440 -5.21 11.05 13.01
CA LEU A 440 -5.78 10.81 11.68
C LEU A 440 -6.71 9.59 11.63
N VAL A 441 -6.43 8.57 12.44
CA VAL A 441 -7.21 7.32 12.55
C VAL A 441 -7.26 6.88 14.02
N PRO A 442 -7.92 7.66 14.90
CA PRO A 442 -7.91 7.42 16.34
C PRO A 442 -8.42 6.04 16.75
N ALA A 443 -9.38 5.44 16.04
CA ALA A 443 -9.93 4.14 16.43
C ALA A 443 -9.00 2.97 16.05
N HIS A 444 -8.16 3.15 15.04
CA HIS A 444 -7.24 2.14 14.51
C HIS A 444 -5.77 2.57 14.53
N ALA A 445 -5.41 3.48 15.43
CA ALA A 445 -4.08 4.09 15.45
C ALA A 445 -2.96 3.07 15.70
N SER A 446 -3.22 2.12 16.61
CA SER A 446 -2.25 1.08 16.94
C SER A 446 -2.06 0.11 15.78
N GLU A 447 -3.16 -0.28 15.13
CA GLU A 447 -3.15 -1.17 13.98
C GLU A 447 -2.51 -0.50 12.76
N ALA A 448 -2.82 0.78 12.49
CA ALA A 448 -2.20 1.56 11.43
C ALA A 448 -0.68 1.70 11.63
N LEU A 449 -0.24 1.98 12.85
CA LEU A 449 1.18 2.05 13.20
C LEU A 449 1.87 0.70 13.02
N ALA A 450 1.25 -0.38 13.49
CA ALA A 450 1.78 -1.74 13.32
C ALA A 450 1.84 -2.12 11.83
N LEU A 451 0.85 -1.73 11.03
CA LEU A 451 0.84 -2.01 9.59
C LEU A 451 1.95 -1.23 8.89
N TRP A 452 2.10 0.06 9.19
CA TRP A 452 3.16 0.89 8.65
C TRP A 452 4.56 0.37 8.98
N ARG A 453 4.77 -0.16 10.20
CA ARG A 453 6.03 -0.79 10.61
C ARG A 453 6.26 -2.19 10.03
N GLY A 454 5.30 -2.73 9.29
CA GLY A 454 5.34 -4.11 8.79
C GLY A 454 5.19 -5.17 9.89
N GLU A 455 4.70 -4.79 11.08
CA GLU A 455 4.48 -5.66 12.24
C GLU A 455 3.17 -6.46 12.13
N VAL A 456 2.28 -6.08 11.20
CA VAL A 456 1.01 -6.78 10.94
C VAL A 456 1.25 -7.98 10.02
N ALA A 457 0.77 -9.15 10.47
CA ALA A 457 0.82 -10.40 9.70
C ALA A 457 0.10 -10.25 8.35
N PRO A 458 0.63 -10.82 7.25
CA PRO A 458 0.12 -10.59 5.88
C PRO A 458 -1.39 -10.79 5.70
N ASP A 459 -1.96 -11.80 6.35
CA ASP A 459 -3.39 -12.12 6.36
C ASP A 459 -4.27 -11.05 7.03
N ARG A 460 -3.71 -10.28 7.97
CA ARG A 460 -4.40 -9.20 8.68
C ARG A 460 -4.19 -7.82 8.06
N ARG A 461 -3.23 -7.66 7.13
CA ARG A 461 -2.90 -6.36 6.54
C ARG A 461 -4.09 -5.74 5.81
N SER A 462 -4.84 -6.56 5.08
CA SER A 462 -6.08 -6.17 4.39
C SER A 462 -7.13 -5.63 5.36
N ASP A 463 -7.35 -6.31 6.48
CA ASP A 463 -8.36 -5.93 7.47
C ASP A 463 -7.99 -4.64 8.19
N VAL A 464 -6.71 -4.49 8.56
CA VAL A 464 -6.22 -3.26 9.17
C VAL A 464 -6.35 -2.09 8.21
N LEU A 465 -5.90 -2.25 6.96
CA LEU A 465 -6.01 -1.21 5.95
C LEU A 465 -7.49 -0.85 5.70
N ARG A 466 -8.40 -1.83 5.68
CA ARG A 466 -9.85 -1.59 5.59
C ARG A 466 -10.38 -0.81 6.78
N ALA A 467 -9.95 -1.14 8.01
CA ALA A 467 -10.37 -0.45 9.22
C ALA A 467 -9.92 1.03 9.23
N VAL A 468 -8.66 1.28 8.86
CA VAL A 468 -8.08 2.61 8.69
C VAL A 468 -8.84 3.40 7.61
N MET A 469 -9.27 2.74 6.54
CA MET A 469 -10.08 3.34 5.48
C MET A 469 -11.55 3.56 5.86
N ALA A 470 -12.13 2.72 6.72
CA ALA A 470 -13.50 2.87 7.20
C ALA A 470 -13.66 4.13 8.06
N GLU A 471 -12.64 4.52 8.83
CA GLU A 471 -12.60 5.84 9.50
C GLU A 471 -12.60 7.02 8.51
N ARG A 472 -12.35 6.75 7.22
CA ARG A 472 -12.41 7.73 6.13
C ARG A 472 -13.69 7.66 5.29
N ALA A 473 -14.69 6.87 5.69
CA ALA A 473 -15.87 6.47 4.89
C ALA A 473 -16.88 7.57 4.49
N GLY A 474 -16.52 8.85 4.50
CA GLY A 474 -17.37 9.91 3.90
C GLY A 474 -17.34 9.93 2.37
N ARG A 475 -16.27 9.46 1.74
CA ARG A 475 -16.04 9.61 0.30
C ARG A 475 -15.57 8.29 -0.31
N PRO A 476 -15.95 7.99 -1.57
CA PRO A 476 -15.49 6.79 -2.25
C PRO A 476 -13.98 6.72 -2.32
N ILE A 477 -13.47 5.50 -2.35
CA ILE A 477 -12.04 5.23 -2.45
C ILE A 477 -11.71 4.79 -3.88
N LEU A 478 -10.67 5.39 -4.47
CA LEU A 478 -10.11 4.92 -5.74
C LEU A 478 -8.81 4.17 -5.43
N LEU A 479 -8.86 2.85 -5.47
CA LEU A 479 -7.72 2.00 -5.21
C LEU A 479 -7.04 1.61 -6.53
N TRP A 480 -5.84 2.11 -6.77
CA TRP A 480 -5.01 1.72 -7.91
C TRP A 480 -3.96 0.70 -7.49
N VAL A 481 -4.10 -0.54 -7.96
CA VAL A 481 -3.10 -1.60 -7.82
C VAL A 481 -2.27 -1.69 -9.10
N ASP A 482 -1.03 -1.24 -9.04
CA ASP A 482 -0.12 -1.19 -10.17
C ASP A 482 0.71 -2.48 -10.27
N ASP A 483 0.75 -3.07 -11.48
CA ASP A 483 1.47 -4.29 -11.83
C ASP A 483 1.12 -5.49 -10.93
N ALA A 484 -0.17 -5.73 -10.69
CA ALA A 484 -0.66 -6.74 -9.73
C ALA A 484 -0.10 -8.16 -9.91
N HIS A 485 0.26 -8.55 -11.15
CA HIS A 485 0.95 -9.82 -11.45
C HIS A 485 2.33 -9.97 -10.78
N ALA A 486 2.94 -8.88 -10.31
CA ALA A 486 4.21 -8.91 -9.58
C ALA A 486 4.04 -9.35 -8.11
N ASP A 487 2.82 -9.28 -7.56
CA ASP A 487 2.54 -9.61 -6.16
C ASP A 487 1.14 -10.22 -5.93
N PRO A 488 1.06 -11.54 -5.75
CA PRO A 488 -0.17 -12.24 -5.37
C PRO A 488 -0.84 -11.80 -4.06
N GLN A 489 -0.15 -11.14 -3.13
CA GLN A 489 -0.83 -10.59 -1.94
C GLN A 489 -1.73 -9.41 -2.32
N ALA A 490 -1.32 -8.60 -3.30
CA ALA A 490 -2.13 -7.50 -3.82
C ALA A 490 -3.42 -8.02 -4.49
N VAL A 491 -3.37 -9.22 -5.07
CA VAL A 491 -4.54 -9.92 -5.65
C VAL A 491 -5.53 -10.38 -4.57
N GLY A 492 -5.02 -10.98 -3.49
CA GLY A 492 -5.85 -11.37 -2.33
C GLY A 492 -6.56 -10.17 -1.72
N PHE A 493 -5.84 -9.06 -1.53
CA PHE A 493 -6.39 -7.81 -1.01
C PHE A 493 -7.55 -7.26 -1.88
N VAL A 494 -7.39 -7.23 -3.19
CA VAL A 494 -8.43 -6.75 -4.11
C VAL A 494 -9.70 -7.61 -4.03
N ARG A 495 -9.55 -8.93 -3.91
CA ARG A 495 -10.68 -9.84 -3.73
C ARG A 495 -11.39 -9.60 -2.39
N ASP A 496 -10.63 -9.57 -1.30
CA ASP A 496 -11.18 -9.36 0.04
C ASP A 496 -11.86 -7.98 0.17
N TRP A 497 -11.49 -7.01 -0.66
CA TRP A 497 -12.15 -5.71 -0.73
C TRP A 497 -13.49 -5.77 -1.48
N LEU A 498 -13.51 -6.40 -2.66
CA LEU A 498 -14.74 -6.54 -3.45
C LEU A 498 -15.82 -7.32 -2.69
N ASP A 499 -15.42 -8.32 -1.90
CA ASP A 499 -16.34 -9.15 -1.13
C ASP A 499 -16.89 -8.44 0.13
N ALA A 500 -16.20 -7.42 0.64
CA ALA A 500 -16.53 -6.77 1.91
C ALA A 500 -17.66 -5.70 1.82
N ALA A 501 -18.13 -5.36 0.61
CA ALA A 501 -19.22 -4.43 0.31
C ALA A 501 -19.10 -2.98 0.83
N GLU A 502 -18.09 -2.61 1.63
CA GLU A 502 -17.82 -1.23 2.07
C GLU A 502 -16.32 -1.00 2.32
N PRO A 503 -15.81 0.24 2.11
CA PRO A 503 -16.49 1.43 1.58
C PRO A 503 -16.65 1.43 0.03
N PRO A 504 -17.63 2.19 -0.51
CA PRO A 504 -17.86 2.34 -1.96
C PRO A 504 -16.61 2.90 -2.66
N GLY A 505 -16.40 2.53 -3.94
CA GLY A 505 -15.14 2.89 -4.59
C GLY A 505 -14.91 2.29 -5.97
N LEU A 506 -13.83 2.75 -6.60
CA LEU A 506 -13.33 2.24 -7.87
C LEU A 506 -11.98 1.54 -7.65
N ILE A 507 -11.88 0.27 -8.00
CA ILE A 507 -10.61 -0.46 -8.00
C ILE A 507 -10.07 -0.50 -9.43
N VAL A 508 -8.87 0.03 -9.64
CA VAL A 508 -8.16 -0.01 -10.92
C VAL A 508 -6.95 -0.92 -10.78
N VAL A 509 -6.92 -2.01 -11.55
CA VAL A 509 -5.82 -2.99 -11.53
C VAL A 509 -5.09 -2.97 -12.86
N THR A 510 -3.76 -2.86 -12.85
CA THR A 510 -2.95 -2.94 -14.08
C THR A 510 -2.21 -4.28 -14.17
N VAL A 511 -2.26 -4.93 -15.35
CA VAL A 511 -1.63 -6.25 -15.59
C VAL A 511 -0.90 -6.30 -16.93
N ARG A 512 0.24 -6.98 -16.96
CA ARG A 512 1.00 -7.28 -18.19
C ARG A 512 0.42 -8.48 -18.92
N SER A 513 -0.05 -8.29 -20.15
CA SER A 513 -0.65 -9.37 -20.96
C SER A 513 0.36 -10.44 -21.37
N ASP A 514 1.65 -10.08 -21.49
CA ASP A 514 2.76 -10.95 -21.89
C ASP A 514 3.24 -11.88 -20.76
N LEU A 515 2.98 -11.52 -19.50
CA LEU A 515 3.30 -12.35 -18.33
C LEU A 515 2.09 -13.17 -17.86
N ARG A 516 0.91 -12.93 -18.42
CA ARG A 516 -0.35 -13.58 -18.06
C ARG A 516 -0.35 -15.09 -18.28
N SER A 517 0.29 -15.59 -19.34
CA SER A 517 0.32 -17.03 -19.66
C SER A 517 1.19 -17.86 -18.70
N GLN A 518 1.89 -17.21 -17.76
CA GLN A 518 2.80 -17.85 -16.82
C GLN A 518 2.27 -17.87 -15.37
N ASP A 519 1.09 -17.30 -15.11
CA ASP A 519 0.52 -17.20 -13.76
C ASP A 519 -0.99 -17.53 -13.72
N PRO A 520 -1.39 -18.72 -13.22
CA PRO A 520 -2.79 -19.12 -13.04
C PRO A 520 -3.60 -18.19 -12.13
N GLN A 521 -2.96 -17.44 -11.22
CA GLN A 521 -3.65 -16.54 -10.26
C GLN A 521 -4.15 -15.25 -10.92
N ALA A 522 -3.51 -14.81 -12.01
CA ALA A 522 -3.99 -13.68 -12.80
C ALA A 522 -5.31 -14.01 -13.51
N ASP A 523 -5.49 -15.25 -13.96
CA ASP A 523 -6.75 -15.73 -14.55
C ASP A 523 -7.85 -15.97 -13.49
N GLU A 524 -7.49 -16.30 -12.25
CA GLU A 524 -8.42 -16.38 -11.11
C GLU A 524 -8.88 -14.99 -10.65
N LEU A 525 -7.96 -14.01 -10.52
CA LEU A 525 -8.26 -12.60 -10.30
C LEU A 525 -9.30 -12.11 -11.34
N LEU A 526 -9.07 -12.43 -12.61
CA LEU A 526 -9.94 -12.09 -13.74
C LEU A 526 -11.34 -12.72 -13.68
N ALA A 527 -11.47 -13.92 -13.11
CA ALA A 527 -12.75 -14.61 -12.96
C ALA A 527 -13.58 -14.08 -11.77
N THR A 528 -12.89 -13.50 -10.77
CA THR A 528 -13.49 -13.06 -9.50
C THR A 528 -13.91 -11.59 -9.54
N LEU A 529 -13.17 -10.75 -10.28
CA LEU A 529 -13.51 -9.35 -10.49
C LEU A 529 -14.77 -9.22 -11.37
N ARG A 530 -15.91 -8.75 -10.84
CA ARG A 530 -16.99 -8.15 -11.66
C ARG A 530 -16.53 -6.79 -12.21
N ALA A 531 -15.43 -6.76 -12.94
CA ALA A 531 -14.75 -5.55 -13.42
C ALA A 531 -14.89 -5.36 -14.92
N GLU A 532 -14.93 -4.10 -15.35
CA GLU A 532 -14.79 -3.77 -16.77
C GLU A 532 -13.35 -4.03 -17.23
N ARG A 533 -13.20 -4.74 -18.34
CA ARG A 533 -11.89 -5.13 -18.88
C ARG A 533 -11.48 -4.22 -20.02
N LEU A 534 -10.39 -3.48 -19.82
CA LEU A 534 -9.81 -2.52 -20.76
C LEU A 534 -8.51 -3.07 -21.33
N VAL A 535 -8.54 -3.46 -22.61
CA VAL A 535 -7.40 -4.06 -23.31
C VAL A 535 -6.66 -3.01 -24.11
N LEU A 536 -5.44 -2.67 -23.69
CA LEU A 536 -4.60 -1.69 -24.35
C LEU A 536 -3.68 -2.35 -25.38
N SER A 537 -3.94 -2.06 -26.66
CA SER A 537 -3.01 -2.31 -27.79
C SER A 537 -1.91 -1.25 -27.84
N PRO A 538 -0.84 -1.39 -28.63
CA PRO A 538 -0.01 -0.25 -29.03
C PRO A 538 -0.86 0.91 -29.60
N LEU A 539 -0.37 2.15 -29.47
CA LEU A 539 -1.02 3.34 -30.04
C LEU A 539 -0.94 3.30 -31.57
N ASP A 540 -1.94 3.88 -32.23
CA ASP A 540 -1.83 4.18 -33.66
C ASP A 540 -0.79 5.27 -33.92
N ASP A 541 -0.38 5.38 -35.19
CA ASP A 541 0.68 6.28 -35.64
C ASP A 541 0.37 7.75 -35.31
N ALA A 542 -0.90 8.16 -35.40
CA ALA A 542 -1.32 9.53 -35.11
C ALA A 542 -1.18 9.87 -33.62
N ASN A 543 -1.69 9.00 -32.74
CA ASN A 543 -1.60 9.18 -31.30
C ASN A 543 -0.15 9.07 -30.80
N LEU A 544 0.66 8.17 -31.38
CA LEU A 544 2.08 8.07 -31.04
C LEU A 544 2.85 9.32 -31.49
N ALA A 545 2.53 9.85 -32.67
CA ALA A 545 3.11 11.10 -33.15
C ALA A 545 2.81 12.26 -32.21
N ASP A 546 1.59 12.34 -31.69
CA ASP A 546 1.18 13.38 -30.74
C ASP A 546 1.88 13.22 -29.37
N VAL A 547 2.10 11.99 -28.89
CA VAL A 547 2.96 11.72 -27.73
C VAL A 547 4.36 12.30 -27.93
N VAL A 548 4.99 11.99 -29.06
CA VAL A 548 6.35 12.44 -29.38
C VAL A 548 6.43 13.96 -29.47
N ARG A 549 5.48 14.59 -30.18
CA ARG A 549 5.40 16.05 -30.32
C ARG A 549 5.13 16.78 -29.01
N GLY A 550 4.40 16.15 -28.08
CA GLY A 550 4.18 16.66 -26.73
C GLY A 550 5.47 16.75 -25.89
N ILE A 551 6.48 15.93 -26.22
CA ILE A 551 7.76 15.91 -25.50
C ILE A 551 8.72 16.98 -26.04
N VAL A 552 8.88 17.10 -27.35
CA VAL A 552 9.63 18.18 -27.99
C VAL A 552 9.09 18.40 -29.41
N PRO A 553 9.17 19.63 -29.97
CA PRO A 553 8.83 19.85 -31.37
C PRO A 553 9.72 19.01 -32.28
N CYS A 554 9.19 17.99 -32.94
CA CYS A 554 9.93 17.08 -33.83
C CYS A 554 9.58 17.33 -35.30
N SER A 555 10.55 17.16 -36.20
CA SER A 555 10.28 17.14 -37.65
C SER A 555 9.45 15.91 -38.04
N PRO A 556 8.65 15.97 -39.12
CA PRO A 556 7.85 14.83 -39.58
C PRO A 556 8.68 13.56 -39.78
N GLU A 557 9.90 13.70 -40.33
CA GLU A 557 10.79 12.57 -40.61
C GLU A 557 11.25 11.86 -39.34
N LEU A 558 11.52 12.62 -38.26
CA LEU A 558 11.89 12.05 -36.96
C LEU A 558 10.71 11.31 -36.33
N VAL A 559 9.51 11.86 -36.47
CA VAL A 559 8.28 11.23 -35.97
C VAL A 559 8.02 9.91 -36.71
N ASP A 560 8.14 9.89 -38.03
CA ASP A 560 7.96 8.69 -38.84
C ASP A 560 9.00 7.60 -38.50
N ASP A 561 10.26 7.97 -38.25
CA ASP A 561 11.32 7.05 -37.80
C ASP A 561 10.96 6.44 -36.42
N LEU A 562 10.49 7.26 -35.47
CA LEU A 562 10.07 6.80 -34.14
C LEU A 562 8.85 5.87 -34.21
N VAL A 563 7.83 6.24 -34.98
CA VAL A 563 6.62 5.43 -35.18
C VAL A 563 6.99 4.07 -35.76
N THR A 564 7.81 4.06 -36.81
CA THR A 564 8.25 2.82 -37.48
C THR A 564 9.06 1.91 -36.56
N ARG A 565 9.98 2.46 -35.75
CA ARG A 565 10.87 1.66 -34.88
C ARG A 565 10.19 1.09 -33.64
N THR A 566 9.13 1.73 -33.18
CA THR A 566 8.50 1.41 -31.89
C THR A 566 7.19 0.67 -32.03
N SER A 567 6.67 0.56 -33.27
CA SER A 567 5.43 -0.13 -33.59
C SER A 567 4.28 0.27 -32.67
N GLY A 568 4.13 1.57 -32.43
CA GLY A 568 3.06 2.11 -31.58
C GLY A 568 3.33 2.07 -30.07
N ASN A 569 4.52 1.66 -29.61
CA ASN A 569 4.82 1.60 -28.16
C ASN A 569 5.32 2.98 -27.64
N PRO A 570 4.50 3.72 -26.86
CA PRO A 570 4.85 5.07 -26.43
C PRO A 570 6.06 5.10 -25.48
N LEU A 571 6.19 4.11 -24.59
CA LEU A 571 7.35 4.05 -23.68
C LEU A 571 8.67 3.95 -24.46
N LEU A 572 8.66 3.14 -25.52
CA LEU A 572 9.82 2.98 -26.39
C LEU A 572 10.12 4.25 -27.19
N ALA A 573 9.10 4.91 -27.74
CA ALA A 573 9.28 6.15 -28.48
C ALA A 573 9.83 7.28 -27.61
N VAL A 574 9.29 7.45 -26.41
CA VAL A 574 9.80 8.40 -25.42
C VAL A 574 11.26 8.08 -25.08
N HIS A 575 11.56 6.81 -24.80
CA HIS A 575 12.90 6.41 -24.41
C HIS A 575 13.94 6.66 -25.53
N LEU A 576 13.61 6.33 -26.78
CA LEU A 576 14.47 6.60 -27.95
C LEU A 576 14.70 8.09 -28.13
N LEU A 577 13.62 8.88 -28.12
CA LEU A 577 13.70 10.33 -28.29
C LEU A 577 14.57 10.98 -27.21
N LEU A 578 14.35 10.62 -25.94
CA LEU A 578 15.15 11.12 -24.82
C LEU A 578 16.61 10.64 -24.89
N GLY A 579 16.84 9.41 -25.36
CA GLY A 579 18.17 8.88 -25.61
C GLY A 579 18.94 9.72 -26.64
N TRP A 580 18.33 10.01 -27.79
CA TRP A 580 18.93 10.84 -28.84
C TRP A 580 19.15 12.29 -28.41
N LEU A 581 18.22 12.86 -27.62
CA LEU A 581 18.39 14.19 -27.03
C LEU A 581 19.61 14.24 -26.11
N ARG A 582 19.81 13.23 -25.25
CA ARG A 582 20.97 13.15 -24.35
C ARG A 582 22.29 12.93 -25.09
N ALA A 583 22.27 12.11 -26.14
CA ALA A 583 23.44 11.82 -26.96
C ALA A 583 23.88 13.03 -27.83
N GLY A 584 23.00 14.02 -28.02
CA GLY A 584 23.25 15.14 -28.92
C GLY A 584 23.06 14.79 -30.40
N ASP A 585 22.34 13.70 -30.68
CA ASP A 585 22.12 13.18 -32.05
C ASP A 585 21.04 13.95 -32.81
N LEU A 586 20.32 14.87 -32.14
CA LEU A 586 19.27 15.69 -32.73
C LEU A 586 19.75 17.12 -32.95
N VAL A 587 19.38 17.71 -34.09
CA VAL A 587 19.63 19.11 -34.43
C VAL A 587 18.30 19.83 -34.62
N LYS A 588 18.18 21.03 -34.04
CA LYS A 588 17.00 21.88 -34.19
C LYS A 588 17.01 22.56 -35.56
N THR A 589 15.93 22.36 -36.33
CA THR A 589 15.66 23.00 -37.62
C THR A 589 14.39 23.85 -37.55
N GLY A 590 14.04 24.56 -38.62
CA GLY A 590 12.80 25.35 -38.69
C GLY A 590 11.52 24.52 -38.56
N SER A 591 11.57 23.21 -38.81
CA SER A 591 10.44 22.26 -38.65
C SER A 591 10.48 21.49 -37.33
N GLY A 592 11.44 21.78 -36.43
CA GLY A 592 11.63 21.07 -35.16
C GLY A 592 12.96 20.32 -35.10
N TRP A 593 13.12 19.50 -34.06
CA TRP A 593 14.26 18.60 -33.88
C TRP A 593 14.22 17.49 -34.94
N THR A 594 15.35 17.28 -35.60
CA THR A 594 15.55 16.20 -36.57
C THR A 594 16.84 15.46 -36.26
N ARG A 595 16.96 14.22 -36.73
CA ARG A 595 18.14 13.40 -36.46
C ARG A 595 19.27 13.73 -37.42
N VAL A 596 20.49 13.91 -36.90
CA VAL A 596 21.69 13.98 -37.73
C VAL A 596 21.93 12.58 -38.28
N ALA A 597 21.96 12.44 -39.61
CA ALA A 597 21.99 11.14 -40.26
C ALA A 597 23.17 10.27 -39.79
N ASP A 598 22.86 9.07 -39.29
CA ASP A 598 23.75 7.90 -39.38
C ASP A 598 22.97 6.57 -39.31
N GLU A 599 23.48 5.55 -40.03
CA GLU A 599 22.85 4.28 -40.44
C GLU A 599 22.46 3.28 -39.32
N HIS A 600 22.32 3.69 -38.06
CA HIS A 600 21.91 2.75 -37.00
C HIS A 600 20.42 2.40 -37.11
N THR A 601 20.16 1.31 -37.82
CA THR A 601 18.88 0.61 -38.05
C THR A 601 18.66 -0.57 -37.09
N GLY A 602 19.36 -0.60 -35.95
CA GLY A 602 19.24 -1.68 -34.97
C GLY A 602 17.91 -1.67 -34.19
N SER A 603 17.48 -2.85 -33.73
CA SER A 603 16.34 -3.00 -32.81
C SER A 603 16.65 -2.39 -31.44
N LEU A 604 15.62 -2.13 -30.64
CA LEU A 604 15.75 -1.59 -29.28
C LEU A 604 16.69 -2.41 -28.38
N GLU A 605 16.63 -3.75 -28.49
CA GLU A 605 17.52 -4.66 -27.78
C GLU A 605 19.00 -4.42 -28.16
N THR A 606 19.27 -4.17 -29.44
CA THR A 606 20.61 -3.83 -29.93
C THR A 606 21.08 -2.49 -29.34
N MET A 607 20.21 -1.49 -29.28
CA MET A 607 20.55 -0.19 -28.70
C MET A 607 20.88 -0.29 -27.21
N TRP A 608 20.07 -1.00 -26.41
CA TRP A 608 20.34 -1.19 -24.98
C TRP A 608 21.63 -1.98 -24.75
N ARG A 609 21.92 -2.98 -25.58
CA ARG A 609 23.21 -3.67 -25.55
C ARG A 609 24.38 -2.74 -25.87
N GLU A 610 24.23 -1.86 -26.85
CA GLU A 610 25.26 -0.86 -27.17
C GLU A 610 25.44 0.17 -26.06
N GLN A 611 24.37 0.60 -25.41
CA GLN A 611 24.44 1.47 -24.22
C GLN A 611 25.14 0.76 -23.06
N ALA A 612 24.76 -0.49 -22.77
CA ALA A 612 25.42 -1.31 -21.75
C ALA A 612 26.93 -1.43 -22.01
N ARG A 613 27.34 -1.65 -23.28
CA ARG A 613 28.76 -1.68 -23.68
C ARG A 613 29.47 -0.33 -23.53
N ARG A 614 28.79 0.79 -23.81
CA ARG A 614 29.35 2.15 -23.61
C ARG A 614 29.59 2.45 -22.14
N VAL A 615 28.67 2.02 -21.28
CA VAL A 615 28.79 2.16 -19.82
C VAL A 615 29.87 1.24 -19.26
N ALA A 616 29.87 -0.02 -19.68
CA ALA A 616 30.79 -1.06 -19.24
C ALA A 616 32.13 -1.00 -20.00
N ARG A 617 33.01 -0.08 -19.58
CA ARG A 617 34.30 0.17 -20.25
C ARG A 617 35.39 -0.88 -20.00
N THR A 618 35.20 -1.74 -19.01
CA THR A 618 36.17 -2.79 -18.62
C THR A 618 35.42 -4.09 -18.35
N PRO A 619 36.10 -5.25 -18.40
CA PRO A 619 35.49 -6.54 -18.03
C PRO A 619 34.89 -6.52 -16.61
N ASP A 620 35.52 -5.82 -15.67
CA ASP A 620 35.01 -5.70 -14.29
C ASP A 620 33.73 -4.85 -14.23
N HIS A 621 33.63 -3.77 -15.04
CA HIS A 621 32.39 -3.01 -15.15
C HIS A 621 31.26 -3.86 -15.76
N GLU A 622 31.57 -4.68 -16.77
CA GLU A 622 30.60 -5.56 -17.42
C GLU A 622 30.09 -6.62 -16.44
N LEU A 623 31.01 -7.26 -15.71
CA LEU A 623 30.64 -8.26 -14.71
C LEU A 623 29.84 -7.64 -13.56
N ALA A 624 30.21 -6.45 -13.08
CA ALA A 624 29.46 -5.76 -12.04
C ALA A 624 28.06 -5.32 -12.52
N LEU A 625 27.90 -4.90 -13.78
CA LEU A 625 26.58 -4.64 -14.37
C LEU A 625 25.72 -5.92 -14.42
N GLN A 626 26.32 -7.05 -14.80
CA GLN A 626 25.65 -8.35 -14.79
C GLN A 626 25.21 -8.77 -13.37
N VAL A 627 26.01 -8.48 -12.34
CA VAL A 627 25.62 -8.70 -10.94
C VAL A 627 24.38 -7.87 -10.57
N ALA A 628 24.37 -6.58 -10.91
CA ALA A 628 23.21 -5.73 -10.67
C ALA A 628 21.95 -6.25 -11.37
N LEU A 629 22.08 -6.62 -12.65
CA LEU A 629 20.98 -7.23 -13.41
C LEU A 629 20.48 -8.54 -12.78
N ALA A 630 21.39 -9.37 -12.27
CA ALA A 630 21.05 -10.63 -11.63
C ALA A 630 20.24 -10.41 -10.34
N LEU A 631 20.63 -9.45 -9.50
CA LEU A 631 20.02 -9.20 -8.19
C LEU A 631 18.57 -8.70 -8.26
N GLY A 632 18.19 -7.96 -9.30
CA GLY A 632 16.81 -7.50 -9.44
C GLY A 632 16.65 -6.26 -10.30
N LEU A 633 15.39 -5.81 -10.42
CA LEU A 633 15.09 -4.47 -10.93
C LEU A 633 15.59 -3.41 -9.94
N GLU A 634 15.51 -3.74 -8.65
CA GLU A 634 16.13 -3.03 -7.54
C GLU A 634 17.22 -3.92 -6.96
N ALA A 635 18.46 -3.45 -6.98
CA ALA A 635 19.62 -4.16 -6.45
C ALA A 635 20.17 -3.39 -5.25
N PRO A 636 20.06 -3.92 -4.00
CA PRO A 636 20.71 -3.33 -2.85
C PRO A 636 22.22 -3.20 -3.08
N LEU A 637 22.78 -2.02 -2.86
CA LEU A 637 24.20 -1.73 -3.15
C LEU A 637 25.14 -2.56 -2.26
N ALA A 638 24.72 -2.88 -1.04
CA ALA A 638 25.42 -3.82 -0.16
C ALA A 638 25.51 -5.23 -0.75
N ASP A 639 24.40 -5.77 -1.26
CA ASP A 639 24.38 -7.10 -1.90
C ASP A 639 25.17 -7.09 -3.22
N TRP A 640 25.04 -6.02 -4.01
CA TRP A 640 25.81 -5.84 -5.25
C TRP A 640 27.31 -5.83 -4.98
N SER A 641 27.75 -5.07 -3.96
CA SER A 641 29.16 -4.98 -3.58
C SER A 641 29.69 -6.30 -3.05
N ALA A 642 28.93 -7.01 -2.22
CA ALA A 642 29.31 -8.30 -1.67
C ALA A 642 29.47 -9.37 -2.77
N VAL A 643 28.52 -9.46 -3.71
CA VAL A 643 28.60 -10.42 -4.81
C VAL A 643 29.73 -10.07 -5.79
N CYS A 644 30.00 -8.78 -6.04
CA CYS A 644 31.18 -8.36 -6.80
C CYS A 644 32.48 -8.85 -6.14
N ALA A 645 32.61 -8.66 -4.83
CA ALA A 645 33.77 -9.13 -4.08
C ALA A 645 33.93 -10.66 -4.13
N LEU A 646 32.83 -11.42 -4.02
CA LEU A 646 32.84 -12.89 -4.16
C LEU A 646 33.26 -13.36 -5.56
N LEU A 647 32.96 -12.58 -6.61
CA LEU A 647 33.42 -12.81 -7.98
C LEU A 647 34.87 -12.39 -8.23
N GLY A 648 35.57 -11.87 -7.21
CA GLY A 648 36.97 -11.45 -7.29
C GLY A 648 37.19 -10.10 -7.97
N ILE A 649 36.16 -9.25 -8.06
CA ILE A 649 36.28 -7.88 -8.57
C ILE A 649 36.05 -6.86 -7.45
N GLU A 650 36.83 -5.78 -7.45
CA GLU A 650 36.56 -4.65 -6.56
C GLU A 650 35.28 -3.94 -7.07
N PRO A 651 34.28 -3.65 -6.20
CA PRO A 651 33.03 -3.03 -6.63
C PRO A 651 33.31 -1.70 -7.36
N PRO A 652 33.04 -1.58 -8.66
CA PRO A 652 33.44 -0.42 -9.42
C PRO A 652 32.45 0.72 -9.19
N LEU A 653 32.58 1.45 -8.08
CA LEU A 653 31.66 2.53 -7.68
C LEU A 653 31.50 3.61 -8.77
N ALA A 654 32.53 3.79 -9.62
CA ALA A 654 32.48 4.67 -10.79
C ALA A 654 31.48 4.25 -11.88
N LEU A 655 30.98 3.01 -11.84
CA LEU A 655 29.93 2.50 -12.73
C LEU A 655 28.58 3.14 -12.44
N LEU A 656 28.25 3.32 -11.16
CA LEU A 656 26.95 3.82 -10.71
C LEU A 656 26.59 5.19 -11.30
N PRO A 657 27.44 6.24 -11.21
CA PRO A 657 27.13 7.53 -11.82
C PRO A 657 27.04 7.46 -13.36
N ARG A 658 27.69 6.50 -14.02
CA ARG A 658 27.58 6.31 -15.48
C ARG A 658 26.25 5.69 -15.89
N LEU A 659 25.77 4.69 -15.12
CA LEU A 659 24.44 4.12 -15.32
C LEU A 659 23.34 5.18 -15.17
N VAL A 660 23.52 6.10 -14.22
CA VAL A 660 22.62 7.26 -14.03
C VAL A 660 22.73 8.24 -15.20
N ALA A 661 23.94 8.61 -15.60
CA ALA A 661 24.17 9.55 -16.70
C ALA A 661 23.57 9.05 -18.03
N GLU A 662 23.67 7.75 -18.31
CA GLU A 662 23.10 7.13 -19.52
C GLU A 662 21.60 6.81 -19.39
N GLY A 663 20.99 7.07 -18.23
CA GLY A 663 19.56 6.85 -17.99
C GLY A 663 19.17 5.37 -17.92
N MET A 664 20.12 4.49 -17.61
CA MET A 664 19.88 3.04 -17.46
C MET A 664 19.38 2.66 -16.07
N ALA A 665 19.75 3.44 -15.05
CA ALA A 665 19.33 3.24 -13.68
C ALA A 665 19.31 4.56 -12.90
N THR A 666 18.65 4.56 -11.76
CA THR A 666 18.71 5.61 -10.73
C THR A 666 19.31 5.01 -9.46
N ILE A 667 19.85 5.86 -8.60
CA ILE A 667 20.35 5.43 -7.28
C ILE A 667 19.38 5.98 -6.25
N ASP A 668 18.67 5.07 -5.60
CA ASP A 668 17.92 5.36 -4.39
C ASP A 668 18.93 5.42 -3.24
N ARG A 669 19.28 6.64 -2.84
CA ARG A 669 20.25 6.88 -1.77
C ARG A 669 19.65 6.68 -0.37
N GLU A 670 18.33 6.73 -0.24
CA GLU A 670 17.66 6.56 1.06
C GLU A 670 17.65 5.08 1.45
N ASN A 671 17.38 4.20 0.48
CA ASN A 671 17.37 2.76 0.69
C ASN A 671 18.67 2.04 0.27
N ASP A 672 19.67 2.80 -0.17
CA ASP A 672 20.96 2.32 -0.70
C ASP A 672 20.80 1.25 -1.80
N ARG A 673 19.99 1.56 -2.82
CA ARG A 673 19.66 0.65 -3.94
C ARG A 673 19.95 1.26 -5.30
N LEU A 674 20.35 0.41 -6.24
CA LEU A 674 20.37 0.70 -7.66
C LEU A 674 19.04 0.25 -8.28
N VAL A 675 18.31 1.17 -8.91
CA VAL A 675 17.00 0.89 -9.51
C VAL A 675 17.09 1.07 -11.01
N PHE A 676 16.95 0.00 -11.79
CA PHE A 676 16.97 0.09 -13.25
C PHE A 676 15.77 0.91 -13.76
N ALA A 677 16.02 1.72 -14.79
CA ALA A 677 15.04 2.69 -15.29
C ALA A 677 13.71 2.04 -15.69
N HIS A 678 13.75 0.83 -16.29
CA HIS A 678 12.56 0.03 -16.58
C HIS A 678 12.84 -1.48 -16.66
N ALA A 679 11.80 -2.28 -16.42
CA ALA A 679 11.85 -3.74 -16.49
C ALA A 679 12.26 -4.28 -17.87
N MET A 680 11.81 -3.66 -18.96
CA MET A 680 12.17 -4.11 -20.32
C MET A 680 13.67 -4.00 -20.61
N LEU A 681 14.33 -2.93 -20.12
CA LEU A 681 15.78 -2.77 -20.24
C LEU A 681 16.50 -3.90 -19.51
N ARG A 682 16.06 -4.20 -18.28
CA ARG A 682 16.61 -5.32 -17.53
C ARG A 682 16.34 -6.66 -18.22
N GLU A 683 15.12 -6.92 -18.70
CA GLU A 683 14.75 -8.15 -19.39
C GLU A 683 15.56 -8.38 -20.67
N ALA A 684 15.90 -7.32 -21.40
CA ALA A 684 16.76 -7.39 -22.57
C ALA A 684 18.21 -7.77 -22.20
N LEU A 685 18.73 -7.23 -21.10
CA LEU A 685 20.14 -7.39 -20.71
C LEU A 685 20.39 -8.61 -19.81
N VAL A 686 19.41 -9.03 -19.01
CA VAL A 686 19.56 -10.13 -18.02
C VAL A 686 19.79 -11.48 -18.71
N LYS A 687 19.36 -11.63 -19.96
CA LYS A 687 19.58 -12.85 -20.77
C LYS A 687 21.06 -13.13 -21.00
N ASP A 688 21.90 -12.09 -20.97
CA ASP A 688 23.34 -12.18 -21.21
C ASP A 688 24.12 -12.42 -19.88
N VAL A 689 23.43 -12.55 -18.74
CA VAL A 689 24.06 -12.81 -17.44
C VAL A 689 24.55 -14.27 -17.37
N PRO A 690 25.84 -14.51 -17.10
CA PRO A 690 26.40 -15.84 -17.09
C PRO A 690 25.98 -16.64 -15.85
N ALA A 691 25.83 -17.97 -16.00
CA ALA A 691 25.45 -18.89 -14.92
C ALA A 691 26.31 -18.74 -13.65
N ARG A 692 27.61 -18.42 -13.79
CA ARG A 692 28.53 -18.18 -12.65
C ARG A 692 28.10 -17.02 -11.74
N VAL A 693 27.51 -15.96 -12.32
CA VAL A 693 27.00 -14.82 -11.55
C VAL A 693 25.78 -15.26 -10.75
N HIS A 694 24.87 -16.00 -11.38
CA HIS A 694 23.72 -16.58 -10.68
C HIS A 694 24.14 -17.52 -9.55
N ALA A 695 25.15 -18.38 -9.75
CA ALA A 695 25.68 -19.26 -8.70
C ALA A 695 26.22 -18.46 -7.51
N THR A 696 26.95 -17.37 -7.76
CA THR A 696 27.52 -16.53 -6.70
C THR A 696 26.45 -15.73 -5.96
N CYS A 697 25.43 -15.23 -6.66
CA CYS A 697 24.27 -14.63 -6.01
C CYS A 697 23.54 -15.64 -5.12
N ALA A 698 23.40 -16.90 -5.56
CA ALA A 698 22.78 -17.95 -4.76
C ALA A 698 23.58 -18.22 -3.48
N GLU A 699 24.92 -18.34 -3.57
CA GLU A 699 25.83 -18.51 -2.44
C GLU A 699 25.70 -17.36 -1.41
N HIS A 700 25.66 -16.11 -1.89
CA HIS A 700 25.49 -14.94 -1.03
C HIS A 700 24.14 -14.92 -0.30
N LEU A 701 23.08 -15.40 -0.95
CA LEU A 701 21.73 -15.41 -0.40
C LEU A 701 21.42 -16.65 0.45
N GLU A 702 22.15 -17.76 0.27
CA GLU A 702 21.92 -19.05 0.94
C GLU A 702 21.76 -18.95 2.47
N PRO A 703 22.54 -18.12 3.21
CA PRO A 703 22.42 -18.02 4.66
C PRO A 703 21.14 -17.31 5.14
N ARG A 704 20.42 -16.61 4.25
CA ARG A 704 19.25 -15.80 4.59
C ARG A 704 17.97 -16.58 4.30
N GLU A 705 17.33 -17.11 5.34
CA GLU A 705 16.10 -17.89 5.17
C GLU A 705 14.96 -17.11 4.50
N SER A 706 14.86 -15.80 4.76
CA SER A 706 13.89 -14.89 4.14
C SER A 706 14.11 -14.66 2.63
N ALA A 707 15.27 -15.06 2.09
CA ALA A 707 15.62 -14.95 0.68
C ALA A 707 15.73 -16.31 -0.03
N ALA A 708 15.26 -17.39 0.60
CA ALA A 708 15.40 -18.75 0.09
C ALA A 708 14.71 -18.96 -1.27
N ASP A 709 13.60 -18.27 -1.53
CA ASP A 709 12.93 -18.28 -2.83
C ASP A 709 13.77 -17.63 -3.94
N ARG A 710 14.35 -16.44 -3.68
CA ARG A 710 15.26 -15.76 -4.61
C ARG A 710 16.50 -16.61 -4.86
N CYS A 711 17.06 -17.19 -3.81
CA CYS A 711 18.17 -18.14 -3.89
C CYS A 711 17.83 -19.32 -4.82
N GLY A 712 16.63 -19.89 -4.70
CA GLY A 712 16.15 -20.96 -5.58
C GLY A 712 16.12 -20.58 -7.06
N TRP A 713 15.64 -19.38 -7.40
CA TRP A 713 15.66 -18.87 -8.77
C TRP A 713 17.09 -18.70 -9.32
N HIS A 714 18.03 -18.26 -8.48
CA HIS A 714 19.43 -18.14 -8.87
C HIS A 714 20.08 -19.50 -9.10
N HIS A 715 19.84 -20.50 -8.23
CA HIS A 715 20.30 -21.88 -8.45
C HIS A 715 19.75 -22.47 -9.75
N LEU A 716 18.46 -22.23 -10.06
CA LEU A 716 17.85 -22.71 -11.30
C LEU A 716 18.54 -22.10 -12.53
N ARG A 717 18.77 -20.78 -12.53
CA ARG A 717 19.45 -20.08 -13.63
C ARG A 717 20.93 -20.44 -13.74
N ALA A 718 21.55 -20.88 -12.66
CA ALA A 718 22.89 -21.45 -12.65
C ALA A 718 22.93 -22.90 -13.17
N GLY A 719 21.77 -23.52 -13.43
CA GLY A 719 21.65 -24.92 -13.85
C GLY A 719 21.70 -25.93 -12.70
N ASN A 720 21.65 -25.50 -11.44
CA ASN A 720 21.65 -26.35 -10.26
C ASN A 720 20.22 -26.63 -9.77
N VAL A 721 19.49 -27.47 -10.50
CA VAL A 721 18.08 -27.79 -10.21
C VAL A 721 17.90 -28.39 -8.80
N SER A 722 18.84 -29.23 -8.35
CA SER A 722 18.76 -29.86 -7.02
C SER A 722 18.80 -28.82 -5.90
N ALA A 723 19.75 -27.88 -5.94
CA ALA A 723 19.82 -26.79 -4.95
C ALA A 723 18.65 -25.81 -5.09
N ALA A 724 18.14 -25.59 -6.31
CA ALA A 724 16.96 -24.75 -6.53
C ALA A 724 15.72 -25.31 -5.82
N VAL A 725 15.49 -26.62 -5.95
CA VAL A 725 14.40 -27.31 -5.26
C VAL A 725 14.61 -27.30 -3.74
N ASP A 726 15.82 -27.56 -3.26
CA ASP A 726 16.11 -27.50 -1.82
C ASP A 726 15.84 -26.10 -1.24
N ALA A 727 16.23 -25.05 -1.95
CA ALA A 727 15.97 -23.68 -1.57
C ALA A 727 14.45 -23.37 -1.53
N MET A 728 13.67 -23.85 -2.50
CA MET A 728 12.21 -23.69 -2.48
C MET A 728 11.53 -24.48 -1.35
N LEU A 729 12.02 -25.69 -1.05
CA LEU A 729 11.51 -26.48 0.09
C LEU A 729 11.84 -25.83 1.44
N ARG A 730 13.04 -25.26 1.58
CA ARG A 730 13.41 -24.47 2.77
C ARG A 730 12.59 -23.18 2.86
N SER A 731 12.37 -22.49 1.74
CA SER A 731 11.50 -21.31 1.68
C SER A 731 10.10 -21.67 2.17
N SER A 732 9.54 -22.79 1.69
CA SER A 732 8.26 -23.32 2.15
C SER A 732 8.27 -23.63 3.66
N ASP A 733 9.30 -24.29 4.18
CA ASP A 733 9.41 -24.55 5.62
C ASP A 733 9.51 -23.24 6.45
N TRP A 734 10.22 -22.23 5.93
CA TRP A 734 10.39 -20.94 6.59
C TRP A 734 9.13 -20.08 6.58
N TRP A 735 8.45 -19.98 5.44
CA TRP A 735 7.18 -19.26 5.38
C TRP A 735 6.16 -19.97 6.26
N GLY A 736 6.06 -21.30 6.20
CA GLY A 736 5.23 -22.07 7.13
C GLY A 736 3.84 -21.46 7.31
N TYR A 737 3.47 -21.18 8.55
CA TYR A 737 2.20 -20.52 8.91
C TYR A 737 2.18 -18.99 8.70
N ARG A 738 3.31 -18.36 8.36
CA ARG A 738 3.45 -16.90 8.22
C ARG A 738 2.86 -16.37 6.91
N ASP A 739 2.92 -17.19 5.85
CA ASP A 739 2.31 -16.88 4.54
C ASP A 739 2.04 -18.19 3.78
N LEU A 740 0.84 -18.76 4.00
CA LEU A 740 0.41 -20.01 3.37
C LEU A 740 0.37 -19.93 1.83
N MET A 741 0.15 -18.75 1.26
CA MET A 741 0.09 -18.55 -0.19
C MET A 741 1.48 -18.55 -0.83
N ARG A 742 2.45 -17.89 -0.20
CA ARG A 742 3.85 -17.93 -0.64
C ARG A 742 4.46 -19.32 -0.43
N GLN A 743 4.11 -19.97 0.68
CA GLN A 743 4.48 -21.36 0.93
C GLN A 743 4.03 -22.28 -0.21
N GLU A 744 2.75 -22.20 -0.60
CA GLU A 744 2.19 -23.00 -1.68
C GLU A 744 2.85 -22.71 -3.04
N ARG A 745 3.12 -21.44 -3.37
CA ARG A 745 3.85 -21.07 -4.58
C ARG A 745 5.25 -21.67 -4.64
N CYS A 746 6.00 -21.58 -3.54
CA CYS A 746 7.32 -22.22 -3.45
C CYS A 746 7.23 -23.74 -3.68
N LEU A 747 6.19 -24.38 -3.16
CA LEU A 747 5.97 -25.81 -3.34
C LEU A 747 5.56 -26.21 -4.75
N ASP A 748 4.68 -25.44 -5.38
CA ASP A 748 4.26 -25.71 -6.76
C ASP A 748 5.45 -25.56 -7.71
N LEU A 749 6.29 -24.53 -7.52
CA LEU A 749 7.56 -24.38 -8.24
C LEU A 749 8.53 -25.53 -7.93
N ALA A 750 8.67 -25.94 -6.66
CA ALA A 750 9.52 -27.07 -6.30
C ALA A 750 9.07 -28.37 -6.99
N VAL A 751 7.76 -28.66 -7.02
CA VAL A 751 7.21 -29.84 -7.71
C VAL A 751 7.43 -29.76 -9.22
N GLU A 752 7.27 -28.58 -9.82
CA GLU A 752 7.54 -28.37 -11.25
C GLU A 752 9.02 -28.62 -11.56
N TRP A 753 9.92 -28.03 -10.78
CA TRP A 753 11.36 -28.15 -11.00
C TRP A 753 11.86 -29.57 -10.70
N CYS A 754 11.23 -30.30 -9.77
CA CYS A 754 11.48 -31.72 -9.56
C CYS A 754 11.27 -32.58 -10.81
N ARG A 755 10.46 -32.14 -11.80
CA ARG A 755 10.30 -32.90 -13.06
C ARG A 755 11.58 -32.97 -13.89
N GLN A 756 12.54 -32.08 -13.62
CA GLN A 756 13.85 -32.08 -14.24
C GLN A 756 14.87 -32.96 -13.48
N LEU A 757 14.49 -33.48 -12.31
CA LEU A 757 15.29 -34.43 -11.53
C LEU A 757 14.91 -35.88 -11.89
N PRO A 758 15.75 -36.88 -11.54
CA PRO A 758 15.41 -38.29 -11.67
C PRO A 758 14.08 -38.62 -10.98
N PRO A 759 13.22 -39.50 -11.56
CA PRO A 759 11.91 -39.85 -10.98
C PRO A 759 11.96 -40.48 -9.58
N ASP A 760 13.12 -40.97 -9.16
CA ASP A 760 13.40 -41.56 -7.85
C ASP A 760 14.01 -40.57 -6.84
N ASP A 761 14.18 -39.28 -7.20
CA ASP A 761 14.69 -38.26 -6.30
C ASP A 761 13.69 -37.99 -5.16
N GLN A 762 14.17 -38.11 -3.92
CA GLN A 762 13.34 -37.99 -2.72
C GLN A 762 12.76 -36.58 -2.53
N ARG A 763 13.34 -35.54 -3.13
CA ARG A 763 12.82 -34.16 -3.05
C ARG A 763 11.41 -34.05 -3.64
N GLN A 764 11.10 -34.86 -4.65
CA GLN A 764 9.77 -34.90 -5.23
C GLN A 764 8.73 -35.30 -4.17
N MET A 765 9.05 -36.30 -3.34
CA MET A 765 8.14 -36.73 -2.29
C MET A 765 8.12 -35.76 -1.12
N ARG A 766 9.26 -35.14 -0.77
CA ARG A 766 9.30 -34.09 0.25
C ARG A 766 8.38 -32.91 -0.10
N ALA A 767 8.42 -32.45 -1.35
CA ALA A 767 7.54 -31.38 -1.85
C ALA A 767 6.05 -31.78 -1.73
N ARG A 768 5.71 -32.99 -2.17
CA ARG A 768 4.32 -33.51 -2.08
C ARG A 768 3.83 -33.67 -0.64
N VAL A 769 4.69 -34.13 0.26
CA VAL A 769 4.35 -34.24 1.69
C VAL A 769 4.10 -32.86 2.31
N GLN A 770 4.89 -31.84 1.96
CA GLN A 770 4.61 -30.46 2.39
C GLN A 770 3.30 -29.93 1.79
N ARG A 771 2.99 -30.18 0.52
CA ARG A 771 1.69 -29.81 -0.10
C ARG A 771 0.50 -30.46 0.60
N ALA A 772 0.63 -31.74 0.94
CA ALA A 772 -0.39 -32.47 1.70
C ALA A 772 -0.63 -31.83 3.08
N ARG A 773 0.43 -31.39 3.77
CA ARG A 773 0.28 -30.66 5.05
C ARG A 773 -0.45 -29.33 4.89
N ILE A 774 -0.18 -28.57 3.82
CA ILE A 774 -0.94 -27.33 3.55
C ILE A 774 -2.40 -27.65 3.27
N ALA A 775 -2.69 -28.69 2.48
CA ALA A 775 -4.05 -29.12 2.22
C ALA A 775 -4.78 -29.51 3.52
N TYR A 776 -4.10 -30.20 4.43
CA TYR A 776 -4.61 -30.49 5.77
C TYR A 776 -4.95 -29.22 6.57
N LEU A 777 -4.05 -28.23 6.57
CA LEU A 777 -4.26 -26.96 7.29
C LEU A 777 -5.40 -26.12 6.70
N ARG A 778 -5.73 -26.31 5.42
CA ARG A 778 -6.84 -25.64 4.72
C ARG A 778 -8.13 -26.46 4.67
N ASP A 779 -8.17 -27.61 5.33
CA ASP A 779 -9.33 -28.50 5.32
C ASP A 779 -9.68 -29.06 3.90
N ASP A 780 -8.73 -29.02 2.96
CA ASP A 780 -8.88 -29.52 1.60
C ASP A 780 -8.58 -31.03 1.55
N HIS A 781 -9.57 -31.82 1.98
CA HIS A 781 -9.49 -33.29 2.02
C HIS A 781 -9.23 -33.91 0.63
N SER A 782 -9.74 -33.30 -0.44
CA SER A 782 -9.60 -33.80 -1.81
C SER A 782 -8.14 -33.73 -2.27
N LYS A 783 -7.51 -32.56 -2.09
CA LYS A 783 -6.09 -32.34 -2.42
C LYS A 783 -5.17 -33.15 -1.51
N LEU A 784 -5.52 -33.28 -0.22
CA LEU A 784 -4.79 -34.11 0.73
C LEU A 784 -4.81 -35.60 0.32
N GLU A 785 -5.97 -36.16 -0.03
CA GLU A 785 -6.07 -37.56 -0.50
C GLU A 785 -5.33 -37.76 -1.83
N GLN A 786 -5.39 -36.79 -2.73
CA GLN A 786 -4.67 -36.83 -4.02
C GLN A 786 -3.16 -36.90 -3.80
N GLU A 787 -2.58 -36.01 -2.98
CA GLU A 787 -1.15 -36.04 -2.69
C GLU A 787 -0.76 -37.32 -1.94
N ALA A 788 -1.56 -37.77 -0.98
CA ALA A 788 -1.31 -39.00 -0.24
C ALA A 788 -1.30 -40.23 -1.17
N ALA A 789 -2.20 -40.29 -2.17
CA ALA A 789 -2.23 -41.35 -3.17
C ALA A 789 -0.98 -41.37 -4.06
N LEU A 790 -0.47 -40.19 -4.44
CA LEU A 790 0.74 -40.07 -5.24
C LEU A 790 1.98 -40.50 -4.45
N VAL A 791 2.10 -40.07 -3.19
CA VAL A 791 3.18 -40.51 -2.29
C VAL A 791 3.10 -42.03 -2.07
N MET A 792 1.91 -42.60 -1.87
CA MET A 792 1.73 -44.04 -1.70
C MET A 792 2.15 -44.84 -2.94
N THR A 793 1.77 -44.37 -4.12
CA THR A 793 2.10 -45.03 -5.39
C THR A 793 3.60 -45.05 -5.60
N TRP A 794 4.26 -43.90 -5.41
CA TRP A 794 5.71 -43.80 -5.51
C TRP A 794 6.42 -44.69 -4.49
N ALA A 795 5.98 -44.68 -3.23
CA ALA A 795 6.58 -45.47 -2.15
C ALA A 795 6.50 -46.97 -2.40
N ARG A 796 5.39 -47.47 -2.96
CA ARG A 796 5.23 -48.88 -3.34
C ARG A 796 6.15 -49.27 -4.50
N THR A 797 6.20 -48.44 -5.54
CA THR A 797 7.06 -48.70 -6.71
C THR A 797 8.54 -48.77 -6.33
N HIS A 798 8.99 -47.94 -5.39
CA HIS A 798 10.40 -47.86 -4.99
C HIS A 798 10.72 -48.63 -3.69
N GLY A 799 9.76 -49.36 -3.12
CA GLY A 799 9.96 -50.12 -1.88
C GLY A 799 10.33 -49.27 -0.65
N ASN A 800 9.95 -47.98 -0.64
CA ASN A 800 10.35 -47.06 0.42
C ASN A 800 9.38 -47.10 1.63
N ARG A 801 9.78 -47.82 2.68
CA ARG A 801 8.97 -48.00 3.91
C ARG A 801 8.62 -46.68 4.61
N GLN A 802 9.55 -45.72 4.64
CA GLN A 802 9.33 -44.43 5.30
C GLN A 802 8.21 -43.63 4.63
N TYR A 803 8.23 -43.53 3.30
CA TYR A 803 7.17 -42.82 2.57
C TYR A 803 5.86 -43.61 2.51
N LEU A 804 5.90 -44.94 2.63
CA LEU A 804 4.69 -45.75 2.78
C LEU A 804 3.98 -45.45 4.12
N ARG A 805 4.75 -45.34 5.22
CA ARG A 805 4.24 -44.86 6.51
C ARG A 805 3.61 -43.48 6.39
N ILE A 806 4.34 -42.53 5.78
CA ILE A 806 3.86 -41.14 5.61
C ILE A 806 2.57 -41.12 4.79
N ALA A 807 2.49 -41.87 3.69
CA ALA A 807 1.30 -41.93 2.86
C ALA A 807 0.08 -42.50 3.62
N HIS A 808 0.27 -43.56 4.41
CA HIS A 808 -0.80 -44.09 5.26
C HIS A 808 -1.27 -43.07 6.30
N HIS A 809 -0.34 -42.35 6.93
CA HIS A 809 -0.68 -41.29 7.88
C HIS A 809 -1.44 -40.13 7.19
N LEU A 810 -0.98 -39.65 6.03
CA LEU A 810 -1.67 -38.60 5.27
C LEU A 810 -3.09 -39.00 4.85
N ARG A 811 -3.31 -40.27 4.46
CA ARG A 811 -4.66 -40.79 4.19
C ARG A 811 -5.54 -40.90 5.42
N GLY A 812 -4.94 -41.17 6.58
CA GLY A 812 -5.64 -41.11 7.86
C GLY A 812 -6.12 -39.70 8.17
N LEU A 813 -5.25 -38.70 7.99
CA LEU A 813 -5.61 -37.29 8.10
C LEU A 813 -6.71 -36.91 7.09
N ALA A 814 -6.60 -37.32 5.83
CA ALA A 814 -7.60 -37.06 4.79
C ALA A 814 -8.99 -37.59 5.17
N ALA A 815 -9.05 -38.83 5.66
CA ALA A 815 -10.29 -39.45 6.11
C ALA A 815 -10.86 -38.75 7.35
N ASN A 816 -10.00 -38.31 8.28
CA ASN A 816 -10.43 -37.61 9.49
C ASN A 816 -11.06 -36.25 9.15
N VAL A 817 -10.40 -35.47 8.29
CA VAL A 817 -10.89 -34.19 7.76
C VAL A 817 -12.22 -34.38 7.03
N ALA A 818 -12.36 -35.45 6.24
CA ALA A 818 -13.61 -35.82 5.56
C ALA A 818 -14.72 -36.33 6.51
N GLY A 819 -14.48 -36.41 7.83
CA GLY A 819 -15.45 -36.86 8.82
C GLY A 819 -15.65 -38.38 8.90
N ASP A 820 -14.78 -39.17 8.27
CA ASP A 820 -14.81 -40.65 8.29
C ASP A 820 -13.78 -41.20 9.31
N SER A 821 -14.12 -41.05 10.59
CA SER A 821 -13.23 -41.40 11.72
C SER A 821 -12.86 -42.89 11.78
N GLU A 822 -13.75 -43.80 11.36
CA GLU A 822 -13.44 -45.24 11.31
C GLU A 822 -12.38 -45.55 10.24
N ARG A 823 -12.51 -44.93 9.06
CA ARG A 823 -11.52 -45.07 8.00
C ARG A 823 -10.20 -44.39 8.35
N ALA A 824 -10.25 -43.26 9.06
CA ALA A 824 -9.07 -42.59 9.59
C ALA A 824 -8.30 -43.51 10.53
N LEU A 825 -8.98 -44.12 11.50
CA LEU A 825 -8.39 -45.07 12.45
C LEU A 825 -7.74 -46.27 11.73
N ALA A 826 -8.42 -46.86 10.75
CA ALA A 826 -7.88 -47.96 9.97
C ALA A 826 -6.59 -47.58 9.20
N TRP A 827 -6.50 -46.34 8.71
CA TRP A 827 -5.29 -45.84 8.05
C TRP A 827 -4.16 -45.56 9.03
N PHE A 828 -4.44 -44.97 10.19
CA PHE A 828 -3.44 -44.75 11.22
C PHE A 828 -2.88 -46.06 11.77
N GLN A 829 -3.72 -47.08 11.97
CA GLN A 829 -3.26 -48.43 12.34
C GLN A 829 -2.33 -49.04 11.29
N ARG A 830 -2.63 -48.86 9.99
CA ARG A 830 -1.71 -49.26 8.91
C ARG A 830 -0.41 -48.46 8.95
N ALA A 831 -0.45 -47.16 9.22
CA ALA A 831 0.76 -46.34 9.37
C ALA A 831 1.63 -46.83 10.55
N LEU A 832 0.99 -47.24 11.66
CA LEU A 832 1.66 -47.75 12.86
C LEU A 832 2.46 -49.04 12.56
N ALA A 833 1.98 -49.89 11.67
CA ALA A 833 2.67 -51.11 11.23
C ALA A 833 3.99 -50.83 10.46
N PHE A 834 4.18 -49.60 9.97
CA PHE A 834 5.40 -49.13 9.30
C PHE A 834 6.17 -48.09 10.15
N ALA A 835 5.78 -47.88 11.41
CA ALA A 835 6.43 -46.94 12.31
C ALA A 835 7.67 -47.58 12.96
N ASP A 836 8.80 -47.48 12.26
CA ASP A 836 10.06 -48.11 12.66
C ASP A 836 10.87 -47.27 13.69
N THR A 837 10.41 -46.07 14.08
CA THR A 837 11.08 -45.21 15.09
C THR A 837 10.13 -44.81 16.23
N PRO A 838 10.64 -44.62 17.48
CA PRO A 838 9.82 -44.18 18.62
C PRO A 838 9.03 -42.89 18.34
N ALA A 839 9.69 -41.85 17.82
CA ALA A 839 9.05 -40.59 17.47
C ALA A 839 7.95 -40.72 16.40
N ALA A 840 8.15 -41.60 15.40
CA ALA A 840 7.13 -41.86 14.39
C ALA A 840 5.93 -42.60 14.96
N ARG A 841 6.18 -43.57 15.84
CA ARG A 841 5.15 -44.36 16.51
C ARG A 841 4.32 -43.49 17.43
N GLN A 842 4.98 -42.66 18.24
CA GLN A 842 4.36 -41.72 19.16
C GLN A 842 3.41 -40.76 18.44
N ARG A 843 3.87 -40.11 17.35
CA ARG A 843 3.03 -39.19 16.58
C ARG A 843 1.77 -39.86 16.03
N ILE A 844 1.89 -41.09 15.51
CA ILE A 844 0.75 -41.84 14.97
C ILE A 844 -0.20 -42.28 16.08
N LEU A 845 0.31 -42.71 17.25
CA LEU A 845 -0.51 -43.05 18.41
C LEU A 845 -1.29 -41.83 18.93
N GLY A 846 -0.73 -40.63 18.83
CA GLY A 846 -1.47 -39.40 19.13
C GLY A 846 -2.68 -39.17 18.22
N GLU A 847 -2.51 -39.37 16.90
CA GLU A 847 -3.64 -39.30 15.96
C GLU A 847 -4.68 -40.40 16.23
N VAL A 848 -4.23 -41.61 16.56
CA VAL A 848 -5.10 -42.72 16.94
C VAL A 848 -5.91 -42.36 18.19
N ALA A 849 -5.27 -41.83 19.23
CA ALA A 849 -5.91 -41.39 20.46
C ALA A 849 -6.93 -40.28 20.21
N SER A 850 -6.60 -39.30 19.36
CA SER A 850 -7.50 -38.21 18.96
C SER A 850 -8.77 -38.73 18.25
N VAL A 851 -8.61 -39.67 17.31
CA VAL A 851 -9.75 -40.27 16.61
C VAL A 851 -10.57 -41.18 17.53
N GLN A 852 -9.94 -41.94 18.41
CA GLN A 852 -10.63 -42.77 19.41
C GLN A 852 -11.45 -41.93 20.38
N LEU A 853 -10.92 -40.78 20.82
CA LEU A 853 -11.64 -39.82 21.64
C LEU A 853 -12.90 -39.32 20.91
N SER A 854 -12.77 -38.91 19.64
CA SER A 854 -13.88 -38.49 18.79
C SER A 854 -14.93 -39.59 18.55
N LEU A 855 -14.50 -40.85 18.50
CA LEU A 855 -15.38 -42.03 18.36
C LEU A 855 -16.03 -42.48 19.68
N CYS A 856 -15.77 -41.78 20.79
CA CYS A 856 -16.20 -42.14 22.15
C CYS A 856 -15.65 -43.49 22.63
N ARG A 857 -14.47 -43.91 22.15
CA ARG A 857 -13.75 -45.13 22.58
C ARG A 857 -12.72 -44.77 23.63
N PHE A 858 -13.19 -44.35 24.80
CA PHE A 858 -12.34 -43.70 25.81
C PHE A 858 -11.31 -44.67 26.41
N GLY A 859 -11.66 -45.94 26.58
CA GLY A 859 -10.72 -46.97 27.05
C GLY A 859 -9.56 -47.19 26.09
N ASP A 860 -9.85 -47.31 24.79
CA ASP A 860 -8.84 -47.45 23.74
C ASP A 860 -7.96 -46.20 23.60
N CYS A 861 -8.56 -45.01 23.76
CA CYS A 861 -7.85 -43.74 23.78
C CYS A 861 -6.81 -43.71 24.90
N LEU A 862 -7.20 -44.07 26.13
CA LEU A 862 -6.29 -44.13 27.28
C LEU A 862 -5.15 -45.13 27.04
N ALA A 863 -5.45 -46.32 26.53
CA ALA A 863 -4.42 -47.32 26.23
C ALA A 863 -3.41 -46.80 25.18
N SER A 864 -3.89 -46.11 24.14
CA SER A 864 -3.03 -45.55 23.09
C SER A 864 -2.16 -44.40 23.59
N VAL A 865 -2.71 -43.54 24.47
CA VAL A 865 -1.97 -42.47 25.14
C VAL A 865 -0.91 -43.04 26.08
N GLU A 866 -1.23 -44.04 26.88
CA GLU A 866 -0.28 -44.70 27.78
C GLU A 866 0.86 -45.36 26.99
N GLU A 867 0.54 -46.07 25.90
CA GLU A 867 1.56 -46.62 25.01
C GLU A 867 2.48 -45.51 24.47
N ALA A 868 1.91 -44.42 23.96
CA ALA A 868 2.68 -43.31 23.37
C ALA A 868 3.60 -42.61 24.37
N LEU A 869 3.16 -42.45 25.63
CA LEU A 869 3.91 -41.77 26.68
C LEU A 869 5.02 -42.64 27.30
N THR A 870 5.01 -43.96 27.07
CA THR A 870 6.09 -44.87 27.51
C THR A 870 7.29 -44.94 26.56
N LEU A 871 7.19 -44.34 25.37
CA LEU A 871 8.26 -44.33 24.38
C LEU A 871 9.34 -43.29 24.71
N GLU A 872 10.62 -43.68 24.60
CA GLU A 872 11.78 -42.80 24.77
C GLU A 872 12.04 -41.92 23.51
N ASP A 873 12.86 -40.87 23.62
CA ASP A 873 13.20 -39.90 22.55
C ASP A 873 12.02 -39.10 21.97
N PHE A 874 11.32 -38.35 22.84
CA PHE A 874 10.17 -37.54 22.44
C PHE A 874 10.45 -36.03 22.37
N ASP A 875 9.75 -35.39 21.44
CA ASP A 875 9.53 -33.96 21.42
C ASP A 875 8.50 -33.60 22.51
N GLU A 876 8.86 -32.70 23.42
CA GLU A 876 8.02 -32.25 24.53
C GLU A 876 6.70 -31.64 24.02
N GLN A 877 6.71 -31.08 22.80
CA GLN A 877 5.51 -30.56 22.17
C GLN A 877 4.50 -31.66 21.83
N THR A 878 4.97 -32.70 21.14
CA THR A 878 4.17 -33.87 20.76
C THR A 878 3.70 -34.63 21.99
N ARG A 879 4.54 -34.76 23.03
CA ARG A 879 4.17 -35.44 24.28
C ARG A 879 2.95 -34.79 24.92
N SER A 880 3.00 -33.47 25.15
CA SER A 880 1.92 -32.79 25.86
C SER A 880 0.62 -32.81 25.04
N TRP A 881 0.70 -32.63 23.72
CA TRP A 881 -0.46 -32.78 22.82
C TRP A 881 -1.14 -34.16 22.96
N ILE A 882 -0.36 -35.24 23.08
CA ILE A 882 -0.90 -36.60 23.29
C ILE A 882 -1.52 -36.73 24.69
N ALA A 883 -0.85 -36.23 25.73
CA ALA A 883 -1.33 -36.29 27.11
C ALA A 883 -2.70 -35.63 27.28
N LEU A 884 -2.94 -34.49 26.60
CA LEU A 884 -4.23 -33.79 26.63
C LEU A 884 -5.40 -34.64 26.11
N HIS A 885 -5.19 -35.52 25.11
CA HIS A 885 -6.25 -36.45 24.67
C HIS A 885 -6.64 -37.44 25.76
N GLY A 886 -5.65 -37.96 26.50
CA GLY A 886 -5.89 -38.87 27.63
C GLY A 886 -6.63 -38.17 28.76
N ILE A 887 -6.29 -36.92 29.05
CA ILE A 887 -7.02 -36.08 30.02
C ILE A 887 -8.47 -35.88 29.56
N GLY A 888 -8.69 -35.57 28.28
CA GLY A 888 -10.03 -35.49 27.69
C GLY A 888 -10.83 -36.78 27.88
N ALA A 889 -10.24 -37.95 27.62
CA ALA A 889 -10.90 -39.24 27.85
C ALA A 889 -11.23 -39.50 29.33
N LEU A 890 -10.39 -39.06 30.27
CA LEU A 890 -10.67 -39.15 31.71
C LEU A 890 -11.85 -38.26 32.14
N ILE A 891 -11.95 -37.05 31.58
CA ILE A 891 -13.06 -36.12 31.80
C ILE A 891 -14.37 -36.77 31.34
N GLU A 892 -14.38 -37.32 30.11
CA GLU A 892 -15.56 -38.00 29.55
C GLU A 892 -15.98 -39.24 30.35
N LEU A 893 -15.02 -39.98 30.92
CA LEU A 893 -15.30 -41.12 31.81
C LEU A 893 -15.73 -40.72 33.23
N GLY A 894 -15.81 -39.42 33.54
CA GLY A 894 -16.15 -38.93 34.88
C GLY A 894 -15.04 -39.12 35.92
N ARG A 895 -13.80 -39.43 35.50
CA ARG A 895 -12.61 -39.57 36.37
C ARG A 895 -11.98 -38.21 36.65
N VAL A 896 -12.79 -37.26 37.12
CA VAL A 896 -12.47 -35.82 37.25
C VAL A 896 -11.22 -35.59 38.11
N ASP A 897 -11.07 -36.30 39.24
CA ASP A 897 -9.92 -36.14 40.14
C ASP A 897 -8.59 -36.59 39.50
N GLU A 898 -8.63 -37.60 38.64
CA GLU A 898 -7.45 -38.07 37.93
C GLU A 898 -7.11 -37.16 36.75
N ALA A 899 -8.13 -36.69 36.02
CA ALA A 899 -7.97 -35.69 34.98
C ALA A 899 -7.31 -34.41 35.51
N ALA A 900 -7.77 -33.91 36.67
CA ALA A 900 -7.21 -32.73 37.33
C ALA A 900 -5.73 -32.91 37.70
N ARG A 901 -5.37 -34.07 38.23
CA ARG A 901 -3.98 -34.38 38.59
C ARG A 901 -3.07 -34.43 37.37
N ARG A 902 -3.49 -35.14 36.32
CA ARG A 902 -2.71 -35.25 35.07
C ARG A 902 -2.60 -33.91 34.34
N LEU A 903 -3.65 -33.08 34.37
CA LEU A 903 -3.61 -31.74 33.80
C LEU A 903 -2.61 -30.84 34.52
N ALA A 904 -2.55 -30.90 35.86
CA ALA A 904 -1.57 -30.15 36.65
C ALA A 904 -0.11 -30.59 36.37
N GLU A 905 0.11 -31.88 36.10
CA GLU A 905 1.42 -32.41 35.72
C GLU A 905 1.90 -31.91 34.35
N GLU A 906 0.98 -31.49 33.46
CA GLU A 906 1.28 -30.97 32.12
C GLU A 906 1.47 -29.44 32.06
N GLU A 907 1.16 -28.69 33.14
CA GLU A 907 1.29 -27.23 33.15
C GLU A 907 2.73 -26.74 33.05
N GLU A 908 3.63 -27.31 33.86
CA GLU A 908 5.05 -26.93 33.88
C GLU A 908 5.75 -27.28 32.55
N PRO A 909 5.61 -28.50 32.00
CA PRO A 909 6.12 -28.83 30.66
C PRO A 909 5.61 -27.88 29.57
N ALA A 910 4.29 -27.62 29.52
CA ALA A 910 3.71 -26.73 28.51
C ALA A 910 4.21 -25.28 28.61
N ARG A 911 4.54 -24.79 29.82
CA ARG A 911 5.17 -23.49 30.02
C ARG A 911 6.65 -23.50 29.63
N ALA A 912 7.36 -24.58 29.93
CA ALA A 912 8.79 -24.72 29.64
C ALA A 912 9.10 -24.73 28.14
N THR A 913 8.20 -25.26 27.31
CA THR A 913 8.37 -25.23 25.83
C THR A 913 8.20 -23.83 25.23
N GLY A 914 7.52 -22.91 25.93
CA GLY A 914 7.17 -21.59 25.40
C GLY A 914 6.18 -21.61 24.22
N SER A 915 5.60 -22.78 23.91
CA SER A 915 4.69 -22.93 22.76
C SER A 915 3.30 -22.38 23.09
N ARG A 916 2.95 -21.23 22.52
CA ARG A 916 1.63 -20.60 22.68
C ARG A 916 0.48 -21.53 22.25
N LEU A 917 0.70 -22.35 21.23
CA LEU A 917 -0.27 -23.34 20.77
C LEU A 917 -0.59 -24.39 21.85
N GLN A 918 0.43 -24.86 22.57
CA GLN A 918 0.25 -25.86 23.62
C GLN A 918 -0.47 -25.28 24.84
N LEU A 919 -0.07 -24.08 25.25
CA LEU A 919 -0.75 -23.36 26.33
C LEU A 919 -2.23 -23.16 26.00
N ALA A 920 -2.54 -22.80 24.75
CA ALA A 920 -3.92 -22.65 24.32
C ALA A 920 -4.73 -23.97 24.41
N GLN A 921 -4.16 -25.10 24.00
CA GLN A 921 -4.80 -26.42 24.08
C GLN A 921 -4.97 -26.92 25.53
N LEU A 922 -3.99 -26.62 26.39
CA LEU A 922 -4.06 -26.90 27.82
C LEU A 922 -5.23 -26.14 28.45
N GLU A 923 -5.38 -24.85 28.14
CA GLU A 923 -6.47 -24.03 28.68
C GLU A 923 -7.86 -24.46 28.17
N VAL A 924 -7.97 -24.97 26.93
CA VAL A 924 -9.22 -25.60 26.45
C VAL A 924 -9.57 -26.83 27.29
N THR A 925 -8.57 -27.68 27.58
CA THR A 925 -8.77 -28.88 28.39
C THR A 925 -9.10 -28.54 29.83
N ARG A 926 -8.50 -27.46 30.37
CA ARG A 926 -8.82 -26.90 31.69
C ARG A 926 -10.26 -26.40 31.75
N ALA A 927 -10.71 -25.67 30.74
CA ALA A 927 -12.09 -25.21 30.67
C ALA A 927 -13.08 -26.37 30.74
N LYS A 928 -12.84 -27.45 29.97
CA LYS A 928 -13.66 -28.68 30.03
C LYS A 928 -13.69 -29.31 31.41
N LEU A 929 -12.54 -29.41 32.07
CA LEU A 929 -12.44 -29.95 33.43
C LEU A 929 -13.20 -29.10 34.46
N LEU A 930 -13.08 -27.77 34.38
CA LEU A 930 -13.73 -26.83 35.29
C LEU A 930 -15.26 -26.86 35.13
N VAL A 931 -15.74 -27.04 33.90
CA VAL A 931 -17.17 -27.28 33.62
C VAL A 931 -17.66 -28.54 34.34
N GLU A 932 -16.89 -29.63 34.29
CA GLU A 932 -17.23 -30.88 34.99
C GLU A 932 -17.19 -30.75 36.51
N GLN A 933 -16.35 -29.86 37.05
CA GLN A 933 -16.28 -29.52 38.47
C GLN A 933 -17.36 -28.53 38.91
N GLY A 934 -18.09 -27.93 37.96
CA GLY A 934 -19.12 -26.92 38.21
C GLY A 934 -18.60 -25.50 38.42
N ASP A 935 -17.31 -25.24 38.15
CA ASP A 935 -16.68 -23.91 38.21
C ASP A 935 -16.78 -23.19 36.85
N LEU A 936 -17.95 -22.61 36.60
CA LEU A 936 -18.25 -21.92 35.33
C LEU A 936 -17.43 -20.63 35.14
N PRO A 937 -17.23 -19.76 36.14
CA PRO A 937 -16.38 -18.58 36.01
C PRO A 937 -14.91 -18.93 35.73
N GLY A 938 -14.40 -19.98 36.36
CA GLY A 938 -13.05 -20.49 36.07
C GLY A 938 -12.93 -21.01 34.64
N ALA A 939 -13.96 -21.71 34.14
CA ALA A 939 -13.98 -22.20 32.76
C ALA A 939 -13.98 -21.06 31.73
N GLU A 940 -14.73 -19.99 31.98
CA GLU A 940 -14.75 -18.78 31.14
C GLU A 940 -13.36 -18.13 31.06
N ALA A 941 -12.70 -17.92 32.21
CA ALA A 941 -11.35 -17.37 32.25
C ALA A 941 -10.32 -18.24 31.51
N ALA A 942 -10.44 -19.56 31.59
CA ALA A 942 -9.57 -20.49 30.86
C ALA A 942 -9.79 -20.39 29.34
N VAL A 943 -11.03 -20.22 28.87
CA VAL A 943 -11.30 -19.99 27.44
C VAL A 943 -10.69 -18.66 26.97
N GLU A 944 -10.82 -17.59 27.75
CA GLU A 944 -10.19 -16.30 27.43
C GLU A 944 -8.66 -16.41 27.33
N ALA A 945 -8.02 -17.06 28.31
CA ALA A 945 -6.58 -17.31 28.28
C ALA A 945 -6.16 -18.15 27.05
N SER A 946 -6.96 -19.14 26.66
CA SER A 946 -6.74 -19.89 25.44
C SER A 946 -6.78 -19.00 24.19
N LEU A 947 -7.77 -18.10 24.10
CA LEU A 947 -7.92 -17.15 23.00
C LEU A 947 -6.74 -16.19 22.88
N GLU A 948 -6.23 -15.69 24.01
CA GLU A 948 -5.03 -14.85 24.04
C GLU A 948 -3.82 -15.60 23.48
N HIS A 949 -3.62 -16.84 23.91
CA HIS A 949 -2.52 -17.68 23.42
C HIS A 949 -2.64 -18.01 21.92
N TRP A 950 -3.85 -18.29 21.42
CA TRP A 950 -4.11 -18.47 19.98
C TRP A 950 -3.82 -17.20 19.19
N THR A 951 -4.34 -16.06 19.63
CA THR A 951 -4.14 -14.75 18.98
C THR A 951 -2.66 -14.38 18.93
N ALA A 952 -1.95 -14.59 20.05
CA ALA A 952 -0.53 -14.35 20.14
C ALA A 952 0.32 -15.35 19.33
N SER A 953 -0.21 -16.53 18.99
CA SER A 953 0.50 -17.51 18.15
C SER A 953 0.51 -17.18 16.65
N GLY A 954 -0.32 -16.22 16.21
CA GLY A 954 -0.45 -15.87 14.79
C GLY A 954 -1.23 -16.90 13.96
N LEU A 955 -1.87 -17.89 14.59
CA LEU A 955 -2.76 -18.84 13.95
C LEU A 955 -4.21 -18.38 14.12
N ALA A 956 -5.00 -18.36 13.05
CA ALA A 956 -6.46 -18.26 13.17
C ALA A 956 -6.95 -19.52 13.90
N ALA A 957 -7.58 -19.38 15.08
CA ALA A 957 -8.00 -20.57 15.82
C ALA A 957 -9.16 -21.24 15.05
N PRO A 958 -9.05 -22.53 14.68
CA PRO A 958 -10.15 -23.27 14.04
C PRO A 958 -11.42 -23.31 14.91
N THR A 959 -11.26 -23.05 16.21
CA THR A 959 -12.28 -23.08 17.26
C THR A 959 -12.64 -21.71 17.82
N THR A 960 -11.99 -20.60 17.38
CA THR A 960 -12.21 -19.25 17.95
C THR A 960 -13.68 -18.83 17.88
N ARG A 961 -14.32 -19.10 16.74
CA ARG A 961 -15.69 -18.68 16.44
C ARG A 961 -16.72 -19.52 17.20
N SER A 962 -16.45 -20.82 17.34
CA SER A 962 -17.27 -21.76 18.13
C SER A 962 -17.15 -21.49 19.64
N LEU A 963 -15.95 -21.15 20.13
CA LEU A 963 -15.71 -20.80 21.54
C LEU A 963 -16.28 -19.41 21.91
N GLN A 964 -16.20 -18.42 21.01
CA GLN A 964 -16.85 -17.12 21.18
C GLN A 964 -18.38 -17.23 21.11
N GLN A 965 -18.93 -18.12 20.27
CA GLN A 965 -20.38 -18.40 20.23
C GLN A 965 -20.86 -19.13 21.49
N LEU A 966 -20.07 -20.07 22.02
CA LEU A 966 -20.33 -20.71 23.32
C LEU A 966 -20.40 -19.65 24.44
N LEU A 967 -19.46 -18.70 24.49
CA LEU A 967 -19.47 -17.59 25.46
C LEU A 967 -20.63 -16.60 25.26
N GLY A 968 -21.00 -16.30 24.01
CA GLY A 968 -22.13 -15.42 23.67
C GLY A 968 -23.48 -15.99 24.09
N LEU A 969 -23.67 -17.31 23.92
CA LEU A 969 -24.88 -18.03 24.33
C LEU A 969 -24.95 -18.25 25.86
N TRP A 970 -23.81 -18.38 26.54
CA TRP A 970 -23.76 -18.61 27.99
C TRP A 970 -23.87 -17.34 28.85
N SER A 971 -23.31 -16.21 28.40
CA SER A 971 -23.29 -14.93 29.13
C SER A 971 -24.62 -14.16 29.11
N GLY A 972 -25.66 -14.69 28.45
CA GLY A 972 -27.00 -14.09 28.40
C GLY A 972 -27.11 -12.83 27.54
N ARG A 973 -26.06 -12.45 26.79
CA ARG A 973 -26.11 -11.35 25.83
C ARG A 973 -26.85 -11.79 24.57
N ARG A 974 -28.17 -11.58 24.54
CA ARG A 974 -28.98 -11.66 23.30
C ARG A 974 -28.60 -10.52 22.36
N THR A 975 -27.68 -10.74 21.45
CA THR A 975 -27.62 -10.03 20.17
C THR A 975 -28.06 -10.99 19.07
N GLN A 976 -28.85 -10.49 18.11
CA GLN A 976 -29.46 -11.28 17.03
C GLN A 976 -28.48 -12.26 16.40
N LEU A 977 -28.89 -13.53 16.35
CA LEU A 977 -28.21 -14.58 15.60
C LEU A 977 -28.46 -14.32 14.10
N ASP A 978 -27.43 -13.92 13.37
CA ASP A 978 -27.47 -14.00 11.90
C ASP A 978 -27.28 -15.47 11.47
N PRO A 979 -28.01 -15.96 10.45
CA PRO A 979 -27.77 -17.27 9.88
C PRO A 979 -26.37 -17.30 9.25
N ILE A 980 -25.55 -18.29 9.64
CA ILE A 980 -24.16 -18.46 9.17
C ILE A 980 -24.18 -18.79 7.66
N PRO A 981 -23.72 -17.91 6.76
CA PRO A 981 -23.52 -18.26 5.37
C PRO A 981 -22.29 -19.18 5.27
N GLY A 982 -22.47 -20.41 4.78
CA GLY A 982 -21.37 -21.37 4.57
C GLY A 982 -21.16 -22.43 5.67
N LEU A 983 -22.13 -22.62 6.58
CA LEU A 983 -22.10 -23.74 7.52
C LEU A 983 -22.27 -25.07 6.76
N ASP A 984 -21.17 -25.78 6.51
CA ASP A 984 -21.20 -27.10 5.90
C ASP A 984 -21.25 -28.21 6.95
N LEU A 985 -22.43 -28.81 7.10
CA LEU A 985 -22.68 -29.96 7.98
C LEU A 985 -21.93 -31.24 7.52
N SER A 986 -21.25 -31.20 6.38
CA SER A 986 -20.37 -32.26 5.89
C SER A 986 -18.98 -32.26 6.56
N ASN A 987 -18.56 -31.16 7.21
CA ASN A 987 -17.28 -31.01 7.90
C ASN A 987 -17.27 -31.68 9.29
N GLY A 988 -16.30 -32.56 9.56
CA GLY A 988 -16.20 -33.35 10.80
C GLY A 988 -15.85 -32.55 12.05
N ILE A 989 -15.10 -31.46 11.94
CA ILE A 989 -14.75 -30.56 13.05
C ILE A 989 -15.94 -29.67 13.39
N HIS A 990 -16.66 -29.16 12.40
CA HIS A 990 -17.93 -28.46 12.62
C HIS A 990 -18.98 -29.38 13.23
N ARG A 991 -19.01 -30.67 12.86
CA ARG A 991 -19.90 -31.67 13.43
C ARG A 991 -19.49 -32.06 14.86
N ALA A 992 -18.20 -32.17 15.16
CA ALA A 992 -17.70 -32.39 16.53
C ALA A 992 -18.00 -31.18 17.43
N ALA A 993 -17.84 -29.96 16.92
CA ALA A 993 -18.28 -28.74 17.59
C ALA A 993 -19.81 -28.68 17.74
N LEU A 994 -20.58 -29.15 16.75
CA LEU A 994 -22.05 -29.25 16.83
C LEU A 994 -22.52 -30.37 17.76
N VAL A 995 -21.73 -31.42 17.98
CA VAL A 995 -22.03 -32.53 18.89
C VAL A 995 -21.65 -32.16 20.32
N GLU A 996 -20.53 -31.46 20.54
CA GLU A 996 -20.26 -30.75 21.80
C GLU A 996 -21.33 -29.68 22.07
N HIS A 997 -21.83 -29.01 21.04
CA HIS A 997 -22.97 -28.08 21.13
C HIS A 997 -24.30 -28.79 21.38
N ALA A 998 -24.60 -29.93 20.74
CA ALA A 998 -25.85 -30.67 20.92
C ALA A 998 -25.97 -31.28 22.33
N VAL A 999 -24.83 -31.61 22.95
CA VAL A 999 -24.76 -32.07 24.34
C VAL A 999 -24.97 -30.91 25.34
N LEU A 1000 -24.71 -29.66 24.95
CA LEU A 1000 -24.89 -28.47 25.78
C LEU A 1000 -26.18 -27.65 25.47
N GLU A 1001 -26.73 -27.78 24.27
CA GLU A 1001 -27.94 -27.08 23.80
C GLU A 1001 -29.20 -27.94 23.76
N ALA A 1002 -29.15 -29.21 24.18
CA ALA A 1002 -30.36 -29.95 24.56
C ALA A 1002 -30.96 -29.40 25.87
N ARG A 1003 -31.14 -28.08 25.95
CA ARG A 1003 -32.07 -27.42 26.86
C ARG A 1003 -33.47 -27.89 26.47
N TRP A 1004 -33.96 -28.88 27.20
CA TRP A 1004 -35.20 -28.89 27.99
C TRP A 1004 -36.45 -28.06 27.58
N SER A 1005 -36.39 -27.04 26.70
CA SER A 1005 -37.57 -26.37 26.13
C SER A 1005 -38.17 -27.17 24.99
N ASP A 1006 -37.36 -27.69 24.07
CA ASP A 1006 -37.88 -28.35 22.86
C ASP A 1006 -38.30 -29.80 23.14
N ILE A 1007 -37.64 -30.46 24.09
CA ILE A 1007 -38.11 -31.74 24.63
C ILE A 1007 -39.45 -31.55 25.35
N ARG A 1008 -39.69 -30.42 26.03
CA ARG A 1008 -40.96 -30.15 26.73
C ARG A 1008 -42.11 -29.84 25.77
N ASP A 1009 -41.82 -29.31 24.59
CA ASP A 1009 -42.80 -29.09 23.53
C ASP A 1009 -43.08 -30.36 22.72
N ILE A 1010 -42.10 -31.27 22.57
CA ILE A 1010 -42.27 -32.59 21.92
C ILE A 1010 -42.90 -33.63 22.87
N THR A 1011 -42.66 -33.55 24.18
CA THR A 1011 -43.16 -34.49 25.20
C THR A 1011 -44.39 -33.99 25.95
N ARG A 1012 -45.15 -33.05 25.37
CA ARG A 1012 -46.37 -32.51 25.98
C ARG A 1012 -47.40 -33.60 26.37
N ASP A 1013 -47.30 -34.81 25.81
CA ASP A 1013 -48.14 -35.97 26.14
C ASP A 1013 -47.39 -37.15 26.82
N ALA A 1014 -46.13 -37.00 27.26
CA ALA A 1014 -45.40 -38.06 27.96
C ALA A 1014 -45.46 -37.90 29.51
N PRO A 1015 -45.56 -39.01 30.28
CA PRO A 1015 -45.79 -38.99 31.73
C PRO A 1015 -44.61 -38.40 32.54
N GLN A 1016 -44.94 -37.88 33.73
CA GLN A 1016 -44.20 -36.90 34.55
C GLN A 1016 -42.85 -37.29 35.17
N ASP A 1017 -42.17 -38.34 34.70
CA ASP A 1017 -40.89 -38.77 35.29
C ASP A 1017 -39.73 -38.48 34.32
N ILE A 1018 -39.24 -37.23 34.33
CA ILE A 1018 -38.02 -36.87 33.59
C ILE A 1018 -36.79 -37.04 34.50
N PRO A 1019 -35.73 -37.76 34.07
CA PRO A 1019 -34.58 -38.05 34.93
C PRO A 1019 -33.74 -36.80 35.24
N SER A 1020 -33.10 -36.81 36.41
CA SER A 1020 -32.09 -35.83 36.83
C SER A 1020 -30.88 -35.78 35.86
N ARG A 1021 -30.09 -34.69 35.89
CA ARG A 1021 -28.85 -34.52 35.08
C ARG A 1021 -27.88 -35.71 35.21
N MET A 1022 -27.91 -36.39 36.35
CA MET A 1022 -27.11 -37.58 36.64
C MET A 1022 -27.63 -38.84 35.91
N GLU A 1023 -28.94 -38.96 35.70
CA GLU A 1023 -29.59 -40.10 35.04
C GLU A 1023 -29.54 -40.01 33.51
N ALA A 1024 -29.71 -38.81 32.93
CA ALA A 1024 -29.49 -38.60 31.50
C ALA A 1024 -28.03 -38.90 31.08
N ARG A 1025 -27.09 -38.56 31.97
CA ARG A 1025 -25.67 -38.87 31.83
C ARG A 1025 -25.38 -40.37 31.99
N ALA A 1026 -26.03 -41.04 32.95
CA ALA A 1026 -25.95 -42.49 33.08
C ALA A 1026 -26.49 -43.21 31.82
N TRP A 1027 -27.52 -42.66 31.17
CA TRP A 1027 -28.04 -43.17 29.91
C TRP A 1027 -27.08 -42.97 28.73
N TRP A 1028 -26.44 -41.80 28.64
CA TRP A 1028 -25.39 -41.55 27.65
C TRP A 1028 -24.20 -42.50 27.83
N HIS A 1029 -23.69 -42.64 29.06
CA HIS A 1029 -22.61 -43.57 29.36
C HIS A 1029 -23.03 -45.04 29.11
N ALA A 1030 -24.27 -45.41 29.42
CA ALA A 1030 -24.79 -46.74 29.10
C ALA A 1030 -24.91 -46.98 27.59
N ALA A 1031 -25.31 -45.97 26.81
CA ALA A 1031 -25.38 -46.04 25.35
C ALA A 1031 -23.98 -46.13 24.72
N CYS A 1032 -23.00 -45.35 25.21
CA CYS A 1032 -21.61 -45.45 24.80
C CYS A 1032 -21.02 -46.83 25.15
N ALA A 1033 -21.27 -47.34 26.37
CA ALA A 1033 -20.81 -48.66 26.79
C ALA A 1033 -21.47 -49.80 25.98
N ALA A 1034 -22.77 -49.70 25.67
CA ALA A 1034 -23.46 -50.64 24.79
C ALA A 1034 -22.90 -50.59 23.36
N ARG A 1035 -22.49 -49.41 22.86
CA ARG A 1035 -21.78 -49.27 21.58
C ARG A 1035 -20.45 -49.99 21.58
N GLU A 1036 -19.66 -49.81 22.64
CA GLU A 1036 -18.36 -50.47 22.80
C GLU A 1036 -18.50 -51.99 22.91
N ALA A 1037 -19.59 -52.49 23.52
CA ALA A 1037 -19.91 -53.92 23.59
C ALA A 1037 -20.48 -54.49 22.28
N GLY A 1038 -20.80 -53.65 21.28
CA GLY A 1038 -21.45 -54.07 20.04
C GLY A 1038 -22.93 -54.45 20.21
N GLU A 1039 -23.58 -53.95 21.26
CA GLU A 1039 -24.94 -54.31 21.69
C GLU A 1039 -26.01 -53.26 21.33
N ILE A 1040 -25.69 -52.27 20.48
CA ILE A 1040 -26.65 -51.24 20.02
C ILE A 1040 -27.66 -51.79 19.01
#